data_AF-A0A6G3LKQ6-F1
#
_entry.id   AF-A0A6G3LKQ6-F1
#
_cell.length_a   1.000
_cell.length_b   1.000
_cell.length_c   1.000
_cell.angle_alpha   90.00
_cell.angle_beta   90.00
_cell.angle_gamma   90.00
#
_symmetry.space_group_name_H-M   'P 1'
#
loop_
_entity.id
_entity.type
_entity.pdbx_description
1 polymer ?
#
loop_
_entity_poly.entity_id
_entity_poly.type
_entity_poly.pdbx_seq_one_letter_code
_entity_poly.pdbx_strand_id
1 'polypeptide(L)'
;GLLGKLLTRKIYMHQLRALQALTEGKNIILRAGTGSGKTEAWFIYAWKHRKKTLAIYPTLALASDQLKRIEDYSRNLGIKTARIDSISKEQLLRDGKKISTLRGELKEADIVVTNPAFMLMEIKRIATKPSSSILYAFLNNLDLIVIDEVDFYSPREIALLYSMLKILSEIRQQLQVAVLTAGISNPEELCAMLTETTSRECVVIEGKPFKRRNKYILILGKNLEELWKFAQEHAYLLEEAGAGEDIKRSLKDFDLFKKNLYKIVEVFRALGVDVPSPFIDPVEIVSSYLEDDVVTVVFTRSIESAEDLYRKLRSRLSEKNLELVATHHHLVSKRQREEIEEKARKGEIKIIISPKTLAQGIDIGTIARIIHLGLPEDVREFYQKEGRKGRRLEQEFTESIIIPISRWDRELLSRGVDAFFSWVKSPLEITLINKDNKYAYLFYYLYKVKARQELSRSEAEFLQSLGLLEGNKLTQRGEQAWYYINFYEYAPPFGVKRVIKIDSSEKYLEDVSFSDLVEKFQVGCFDYTSDGIVANIQIGGSKGRVVRKIEVYPLSEQLLYSHDALAYTIEEYKKTKIQWGEQPGLHRDFYRGLLRSEAVSNVIPPTTGFGMYIKLPYKVLWIMESERGQVYDLSGKTLVLHRRKVIEVPGFVAGRYSDFTYGELYELDSREDINKIRLGLATLSVFLREKYNLPLWTFSYSLSSFGGRKTLVLWEEECAGYIEKLDWAKIYNEIDGFAPSDLSEIYLLQRDEEAHVEWVSLSGSWDIAKMFAKRVLEYILAKNKIRLQFGGKEFFVPKPGRHLKVLSMETLQIPLTETGEVLRTYICIYDGEEAKVSSFDKYYYKASGPVDTVNNALMNLVNSGFKILVYDLDRVRSELHNSGLTYQAALLSGLIQLNLVIDLKQKAEEKFGSPATLLTIRQFLGSDAYRAIGVTQPIRLEDLELKITNLQLKVKNSRKIYPDMVSETYDEFFKKFVEENARIIYLLWLLLGQKEEQT
;
A
#
# COMPACT_ATOMS: atom_id res chain seq x y z
N GLY A 1 -24.36 -37.59 -1.99
CA GLY A 1 -24.21 -36.22 -1.44
C GLY A 1 -22.94 -35.55 -1.95
N LEU A 2 -22.73 -34.26 -1.62
CA LEU A 2 -21.58 -33.46 -2.05
C LEU A 2 -20.22 -34.12 -1.71
N LEU A 3 -20.15 -34.82 -0.56
CA LEU A 3 -18.97 -35.60 -0.13
C LEU A 3 -18.62 -36.73 -1.10
N GLY A 4 -19.62 -37.45 -1.64
CA GLY A 4 -19.43 -38.49 -2.64
C GLY A 4 -18.89 -37.96 -3.97
N LYS A 5 -19.26 -36.72 -4.35
CA LYS A 5 -18.69 -36.04 -5.53
C LYS A 5 -17.26 -35.53 -5.31
N LEU A 6 -16.88 -35.23 -4.07
CA LEU A 6 -15.51 -34.83 -3.71
C LEU A 6 -14.55 -36.02 -3.69
N LEU A 7 -14.99 -37.16 -3.14
CA LEU A 7 -14.20 -38.40 -3.09
C LEU A 7 -13.86 -38.97 -4.48
N THR A 8 -14.65 -38.63 -5.51
CA THR A 8 -14.40 -39.04 -6.90
C THR A 8 -13.59 -38.03 -7.73
N ARG A 9 -13.24 -36.86 -7.17
CA ARG A 9 -12.50 -35.81 -7.90
C ARG A 9 -11.00 -35.90 -7.66
N LYS A 10 -10.20 -35.73 -8.72
CA LYS A 10 -8.74 -35.62 -8.62
C LYS A 10 -8.36 -34.32 -7.92
N ILE A 11 -7.41 -34.38 -6.99
CA ILE A 11 -6.84 -33.21 -6.30
C ILE A 11 -5.91 -32.45 -7.26
N TYR A 12 -5.90 -31.12 -7.22
CA TYR A 12 -4.98 -30.32 -8.01
C TYR A 12 -3.54 -30.42 -7.50
N MET A 13 -2.56 -30.28 -8.39
CA MET A 13 -1.14 -30.38 -8.02
C MET A 13 -0.74 -29.38 -6.92
N HIS A 14 -1.25 -28.14 -6.97
CA HIS A 14 -0.97 -27.14 -5.92
C HIS A 14 -1.63 -27.48 -4.58
N GLN A 15 -2.81 -28.11 -4.59
CA GLN A 15 -3.45 -28.59 -3.36
C GLN A 15 -2.64 -29.73 -2.73
N LEU A 16 -2.14 -30.67 -3.55
CA LEU A 16 -1.30 -31.77 -3.09
C LEU A 16 0.02 -31.26 -2.50
N ARG A 17 0.72 -30.36 -3.20
CA ARG A 17 1.95 -29.75 -2.70
C ARG A 17 1.75 -28.98 -1.40
N ALA A 18 0.63 -28.24 -1.30
CA ALA A 18 0.26 -27.53 -0.08
C ALA A 18 0.01 -28.48 1.09
N LEU A 19 -0.72 -29.57 0.85
CA LEU A 19 -0.95 -30.61 1.87
C LEU A 19 0.37 -31.25 2.31
N GLN A 20 1.27 -31.59 1.38
CA GLN A 20 2.57 -32.18 1.70
C GLN A 20 3.42 -31.24 2.56
N ALA A 21 3.58 -29.98 2.14
CA ALA A 21 4.34 -28.99 2.90
C ALA A 21 3.75 -28.74 4.29
N LEU A 22 2.43 -28.68 4.41
CA LEU A 22 1.77 -28.57 5.71
C LEU A 22 2.01 -29.80 6.60
N THR A 23 1.96 -31.01 6.03
CA THR A 23 2.27 -32.25 6.76
C THR A 23 3.73 -32.31 7.22
N GLU A 24 4.66 -31.76 6.44
CA GLU A 24 6.08 -31.59 6.83
C GLU A 24 6.28 -30.55 7.95
N GLY A 25 5.23 -29.83 8.34
CA GLY A 25 5.28 -28.82 9.39
C GLY A 25 5.72 -27.44 8.90
N LYS A 26 5.78 -27.21 7.59
CA LYS A 26 6.15 -25.92 7.00
C LYS A 26 4.96 -24.95 6.99
N ASN A 27 5.24 -23.65 7.08
CA ASN A 27 4.27 -22.63 6.68
C ASN A 27 4.14 -22.63 5.16
N ILE A 28 2.97 -22.23 4.67
CA ILE A 28 2.75 -22.14 3.23
C ILE A 28 2.20 -20.78 2.82
N ILE A 29 2.61 -20.32 1.65
CA ILE A 29 1.92 -19.28 0.88
C ILE A 29 1.40 -19.94 -0.40
N LEU A 30 0.10 -20.19 -0.46
CA LEU A 30 -0.54 -20.77 -1.64
C LEU A 30 -1.04 -19.63 -2.54
N ARG A 31 -0.30 -19.37 -3.63
CA ARG A 31 -0.67 -18.41 -4.64
C ARG A 31 -1.45 -19.10 -5.75
N ALA A 32 -2.75 -18.85 -5.82
CA ALA A 32 -3.59 -19.39 -6.89
C ALA A 32 -4.80 -18.50 -7.15
N GLY A 33 -5.30 -18.50 -8.40
CA GLY A 33 -6.48 -17.73 -8.79
C GLY A 33 -7.76 -18.15 -8.05
N THR A 34 -8.80 -17.32 -8.14
CA THR A 34 -10.13 -17.66 -7.61
C THR A 34 -10.68 -18.94 -8.27
N GLY A 35 -11.43 -19.75 -7.51
CA GLY A 35 -11.99 -21.01 -8.01
C GLY A 35 -11.00 -22.18 -8.16
N SER A 36 -9.71 -22.00 -7.86
CA SER A 36 -8.67 -23.06 -7.95
C SER A 36 -8.67 -24.06 -6.79
N GLY A 37 -9.62 -23.95 -5.85
CA GLY A 37 -9.73 -24.85 -4.70
C GLY A 37 -8.70 -24.61 -3.59
N LYS A 38 -8.33 -23.34 -3.32
CA LYS A 38 -7.41 -22.96 -2.25
C LYS A 38 -7.88 -23.42 -0.87
N THR A 39 -9.20 -23.36 -0.62
CA THR A 39 -9.81 -23.73 0.67
C THR A 39 -9.59 -25.20 1.02
N GLU A 40 -9.70 -26.11 0.05
CA GLU A 40 -9.50 -27.54 0.26
C GLU A 40 -8.08 -27.87 0.74
N ALA A 41 -7.07 -27.10 0.30
CA ALA A 41 -5.66 -27.39 0.59
C ALA A 41 -5.37 -27.42 2.10
N TRP A 42 -5.82 -26.39 2.83
CA TRP A 42 -5.64 -26.32 4.28
C TRP A 42 -6.72 -27.09 5.03
N PHE A 43 -7.96 -27.12 4.53
CA PHE A 43 -9.08 -27.76 5.23
C PHE A 43 -8.86 -29.27 5.35
N ILE A 44 -8.39 -29.92 4.28
CA ILE A 44 -8.05 -31.35 4.29
C ILE A 44 -6.95 -31.63 5.31
N TYR A 45 -5.92 -30.78 5.38
CA TYR A 45 -4.85 -30.91 6.37
C TYR A 45 -5.39 -30.79 7.80
N ALA A 46 -6.18 -29.74 8.08
CA ALA A 46 -6.75 -29.49 9.39
C ALA A 46 -7.63 -30.66 9.87
N TRP A 47 -8.48 -31.18 9.01
CA TRP A 47 -9.32 -32.34 9.30
C TRP A 47 -8.49 -33.61 9.53
N LYS A 48 -7.64 -33.99 8.57
CA LYS A 48 -6.89 -35.25 8.59
C LYS A 48 -5.98 -35.36 9.81
N HIS A 49 -5.39 -34.25 10.23
CA HIS A 49 -4.46 -34.19 11.36
C HIS A 49 -5.07 -33.60 12.64
N ARG A 50 -6.40 -33.40 12.67
CA ARG A 50 -7.16 -32.85 13.81
C ARG A 50 -6.57 -31.56 14.40
N LYS A 51 -6.18 -30.63 13.53
CA LYS A 51 -5.58 -29.36 13.92
C LYS A 51 -6.66 -28.38 14.36
N LYS A 52 -6.51 -27.81 15.56
CA LYS A 52 -7.32 -26.65 15.95
C LYS A 52 -6.94 -25.47 15.07
N THR A 53 -7.92 -24.94 14.35
CA THR A 53 -7.67 -24.03 13.23
C THR A 53 -8.42 -22.72 13.39
N LEU A 54 -7.70 -21.59 13.32
CA LEU A 54 -8.28 -20.26 13.21
C LEU A 54 -8.22 -19.82 11.75
N ALA A 55 -9.37 -19.67 11.10
CA ALA A 55 -9.43 -19.14 9.75
C ALA A 55 -9.86 -17.68 9.76
N ILE A 56 -9.04 -16.82 9.17
CA ILE A 56 -9.22 -15.37 9.10
C ILE A 56 -9.54 -15.01 7.66
N TYR A 57 -10.71 -14.41 7.46
CA TYR A 57 -11.18 -13.94 6.16
C TYR A 57 -11.37 -12.42 6.19
N PRO A 58 -11.18 -11.68 5.08
CA PRO A 58 -11.32 -10.23 5.06
C PRO A 58 -12.68 -9.78 5.60
N THR A 59 -13.77 -10.27 5.01
CA THR A 59 -15.09 -10.15 5.62
C THR A 59 -15.83 -11.46 5.54
N LEU A 60 -16.61 -11.76 6.59
CA LEU A 60 -17.42 -12.98 6.61
C LEU A 60 -18.59 -12.92 5.62
N ALA A 61 -18.91 -11.74 5.08
CA ALA A 61 -19.84 -11.58 3.97
C ALA A 61 -19.18 -11.97 2.64
N LEU A 62 -17.97 -11.48 2.36
CA LEU A 62 -17.17 -11.86 1.19
C LEU A 62 -16.89 -13.37 1.17
N ALA A 63 -16.68 -13.97 2.33
CA ALA A 63 -16.33 -15.37 2.46
C ALA A 63 -17.52 -16.34 2.55
N SER A 64 -18.77 -15.86 2.45
CA SER A 64 -19.98 -16.65 2.77
C SER A 64 -20.03 -18.01 2.07
N ASP A 65 -19.56 -18.09 0.82
CA ASP A 65 -19.45 -19.34 0.07
C ASP A 65 -18.43 -20.32 0.64
N GLN A 66 -17.22 -19.83 0.91
CA GLN A 66 -16.15 -20.64 1.50
C GLN A 66 -16.61 -21.13 2.87
N LEU A 67 -17.30 -20.28 3.65
CA LEU A 67 -17.88 -20.62 4.94
C LEU A 67 -18.94 -21.71 4.82
N LYS A 68 -19.91 -21.56 3.91
CA LYS A 68 -20.95 -22.58 3.68
C LYS A 68 -20.34 -23.92 3.28
N ARG A 69 -19.31 -23.90 2.44
CA ARG A 69 -18.56 -25.11 2.06
C ARG A 69 -17.85 -25.74 3.25
N ILE A 70 -17.17 -24.94 4.08
CA ILE A 70 -16.52 -25.39 5.31
C ILE A 70 -17.55 -26.00 6.26
N GLU A 71 -18.70 -25.35 6.47
CA GLU A 71 -19.80 -25.85 7.31
C GLU A 71 -20.37 -27.17 6.78
N ASP A 72 -20.58 -27.28 5.46
CA ASP A 72 -21.08 -28.50 4.83
C ASP A 72 -20.07 -29.65 4.94
N TYR A 73 -18.78 -29.40 4.70
CA TYR A 73 -17.73 -30.40 4.91
C TYR A 73 -17.68 -30.83 6.37
N SER A 74 -17.74 -29.87 7.27
CA SER A 74 -17.63 -30.11 8.71
C SER A 74 -18.79 -30.91 9.25
N ARG A 75 -20.03 -30.61 8.82
CA ARG A 75 -21.23 -31.37 9.17
C ARG A 75 -21.12 -32.83 8.74
N ASN A 76 -20.59 -33.09 7.54
CA ASN A 76 -20.44 -34.45 7.01
C ASN A 76 -19.25 -35.22 7.61
N LEU A 77 -18.22 -34.51 8.10
CA LEU A 77 -17.00 -35.09 8.65
C LEU A 77 -16.97 -35.11 10.19
N GLY A 78 -18.02 -34.62 10.85
CA GLY A 78 -18.12 -34.54 12.30
C GLY A 78 -17.18 -33.51 12.94
N ILE A 79 -16.78 -32.47 12.20
CA ILE A 79 -15.91 -31.39 12.68
C ILE A 79 -16.77 -30.30 13.31
N LYS A 80 -16.40 -29.82 14.49
CA LYS A 80 -17.08 -28.71 15.16
C LYS A 80 -16.56 -27.38 14.61
N THR A 81 -17.43 -26.64 13.92
CA THR A 81 -17.09 -25.31 13.38
C THR A 81 -17.88 -24.21 14.06
N ALA A 82 -17.23 -23.09 14.35
CA ALA A 82 -17.87 -21.89 14.87
C ALA A 82 -17.51 -20.66 14.03
N ARG A 83 -18.49 -19.80 13.77
CA ARG A 83 -18.31 -18.51 13.10
C ARG A 83 -18.51 -17.40 14.12
N ILE A 84 -17.59 -16.44 14.19
CA ILE A 84 -17.69 -15.34 15.14
C ILE A 84 -17.05 -14.05 14.62
N ASP A 85 -17.77 -12.95 14.76
CA ASP A 85 -17.33 -11.57 14.55
C ASP A 85 -18.11 -10.62 15.49
N SER A 86 -17.89 -9.31 15.40
CA SER A 86 -18.58 -8.33 16.25
C SER A 86 -20.10 -8.38 16.10
N ILE A 87 -20.61 -8.49 14.87
CA ILE A 87 -22.05 -8.46 14.56
C ILE A 87 -22.73 -9.72 15.08
N SER A 88 -22.21 -10.89 14.72
CA SER A 88 -22.73 -12.18 15.17
C SER A 88 -22.64 -12.34 16.68
N LYS A 89 -21.55 -11.86 17.31
CA LYS A 89 -21.44 -11.84 18.77
C LYS A 89 -22.59 -11.03 19.40
N GLU A 90 -22.81 -9.80 18.94
CA GLU A 90 -23.90 -8.97 19.47
C GLU A 90 -25.28 -9.58 19.26
N GLN A 91 -25.52 -10.16 18.09
CA GLN A 91 -26.77 -10.85 17.79
C GLN A 91 -27.00 -12.02 18.76
N LEU A 92 -26.01 -12.88 18.95
CA LEU A 92 -26.10 -14.01 19.90
C LEU A 92 -26.39 -13.55 21.33
N LEU A 93 -25.80 -12.43 21.77
CA LEU A 93 -26.08 -11.87 23.09
C LEU A 93 -27.50 -11.31 23.19
N ARG A 94 -28.01 -10.65 22.13
CA ARG A 94 -29.41 -10.18 22.06
C ARG A 94 -30.40 -11.33 22.06
N ASP A 95 -30.02 -12.45 21.44
CA ASP A 95 -30.80 -13.69 21.43
C ASP A 95 -30.74 -14.45 22.78
N GLY A 96 -30.16 -13.85 23.83
CA GLY A 96 -30.12 -14.38 25.20
C GLY A 96 -28.95 -15.31 25.50
N LYS A 97 -28.02 -15.51 24.55
CA LYS A 97 -26.84 -16.37 24.75
C LYS A 97 -25.88 -15.74 25.76
N LYS A 98 -25.50 -16.49 26.80
CA LYS A 98 -24.53 -16.01 27.80
C LYS A 98 -23.11 -16.05 27.24
N ILE A 99 -22.27 -15.07 27.63
CA ILE A 99 -20.84 -15.01 27.25
C ILE A 99 -20.09 -16.28 27.69
N SER A 100 -20.41 -16.83 28.85
CA SER A 100 -19.79 -18.07 29.35
C SER A 100 -20.08 -19.27 28.45
N THR A 101 -21.33 -19.41 28.00
CA THR A 101 -21.75 -20.46 27.07
C THR A 101 -21.05 -20.32 25.73
N LEU A 102 -21.03 -19.11 25.16
CA LEU A 102 -20.34 -18.84 23.90
C LEU A 102 -18.84 -19.16 23.98
N ARG A 103 -18.17 -18.80 25.09
CA ARG A 103 -16.77 -19.14 25.33
C ARG A 103 -16.55 -20.66 25.39
N GLY A 104 -17.47 -21.40 26.02
CA GLY A 104 -17.43 -22.86 26.08
C GLY A 104 -17.50 -23.49 24.69
N GLU A 105 -18.47 -23.06 23.87
CA GLU A 105 -18.61 -23.54 22.50
C GLU A 105 -17.38 -23.23 21.63
N LEU A 106 -16.86 -22.00 21.70
CA LEU A 106 -15.67 -21.60 20.95
C LEU A 106 -14.43 -22.40 21.38
N LYS A 107 -14.29 -22.69 22.68
CA LYS A 107 -13.20 -23.53 23.19
C LYS A 107 -13.25 -24.94 22.60
N GLU A 108 -14.45 -25.52 22.48
CA GLU A 108 -14.67 -26.88 21.98
C GLU A 108 -14.67 -26.98 20.44
N ALA A 109 -14.69 -25.86 19.73
CA ALA A 109 -14.61 -25.85 18.27
C ALA A 109 -13.25 -26.39 17.77
N ASP A 110 -13.27 -27.10 16.65
CA ASP A 110 -12.09 -27.54 15.92
C ASP A 110 -11.64 -26.44 14.95
N ILE A 111 -12.59 -25.76 14.31
CA ILE A 111 -12.32 -24.63 13.41
C ILE A 111 -13.14 -23.42 13.85
N VAL A 112 -12.47 -22.30 14.10
CA VAL A 112 -13.11 -21.00 14.33
C VAL A 112 -12.85 -20.13 13.12
N VAL A 113 -13.91 -19.58 12.53
CA VAL A 113 -13.80 -18.65 11.41
C VAL A 113 -14.20 -17.24 11.83
N THR A 114 -13.35 -16.27 11.51
CA THR A 114 -13.49 -14.89 11.95
C THR A 114 -12.87 -13.90 10.94
N ASN A 115 -12.79 -12.63 11.31
CA ASN A 115 -12.13 -11.58 10.54
C ASN A 115 -11.02 -10.88 11.36
N PRO A 116 -10.07 -10.20 10.70
CA PRO A 116 -8.94 -9.57 11.39
C PRO A 116 -9.35 -8.49 12.39
N ALA A 117 -10.39 -7.70 12.08
CA ALA A 117 -10.85 -6.63 12.97
C ALA A 117 -11.35 -7.17 14.31
N PHE A 118 -12.13 -8.26 14.28
CA PHE A 118 -12.58 -8.93 15.51
C PHE A 118 -11.41 -9.54 16.27
N MET A 119 -10.45 -10.17 15.57
CA MET A 119 -9.24 -10.72 16.18
C MET A 119 -8.39 -9.66 16.86
N LEU A 120 -8.20 -8.49 16.24
CA LEU A 120 -7.49 -7.36 16.83
C LEU A 120 -8.18 -6.90 18.13
N MET A 121 -9.51 -6.82 18.15
CA MET A 121 -10.27 -6.50 19.37
C MET A 121 -10.08 -7.55 20.47
N GLU A 122 -10.05 -8.84 20.12
CA GLU A 122 -9.77 -9.90 21.08
C GLU A 122 -8.35 -9.82 21.63
N ILE A 123 -7.35 -9.52 20.80
CA ILE A 123 -5.96 -9.28 21.23
C ILE A 123 -5.88 -8.07 22.18
N LYS A 124 -6.54 -6.96 21.88
CA LYS A 124 -6.60 -5.80 22.78
C LYS A 124 -7.23 -6.13 24.14
N ARG A 125 -8.25 -6.99 24.15
CA ARG A 125 -8.86 -7.51 25.38
C ARG A 125 -7.90 -8.41 26.15
N ILE A 126 -7.16 -9.28 25.46
CA ILE A 126 -6.16 -10.16 26.06
C ILE A 126 -5.07 -9.33 26.75
N ALA A 127 -4.58 -8.27 26.10
CA ALA A 127 -3.59 -7.37 26.68
C ALA A 127 -4.03 -6.78 28.03
N THR A 128 -5.30 -6.35 28.13
CA THR A 128 -5.82 -5.76 29.37
C THR A 128 -6.16 -6.82 30.42
N LYS A 129 -6.92 -7.85 30.00
CA LYS A 129 -7.39 -8.94 30.86
C LYS A 129 -7.72 -10.17 30.00
N PRO A 130 -6.89 -11.24 30.01
CA PRO A 130 -7.13 -12.44 29.19
C PRO A 130 -8.52 -13.05 29.36
N SER A 131 -9.06 -13.06 30.58
CA SER A 131 -10.39 -13.60 30.88
C SER A 131 -11.55 -12.76 30.33
N SER A 132 -11.29 -11.60 29.73
CA SER A 132 -12.30 -10.78 29.04
C SER A 132 -12.47 -11.15 27.56
N SER A 133 -11.50 -11.89 26.98
CA SER A 133 -11.62 -12.44 25.64
C SER A 133 -12.51 -13.70 25.65
N ILE A 134 -13.25 -13.90 24.57
CA ILE A 134 -14.02 -15.14 24.33
C ILE A 134 -13.22 -16.18 23.56
N LEU A 135 -12.16 -15.76 22.85
CA LEU A 135 -11.28 -16.63 22.07
C LEU A 135 -10.04 -17.12 22.83
N TYR A 136 -9.64 -16.48 23.93
CA TYR A 136 -8.39 -16.83 24.63
C TYR A 136 -8.24 -18.34 24.94
N ALA A 137 -9.30 -19.01 25.40
CA ALA A 137 -9.27 -20.44 25.69
C ALA A 137 -9.10 -21.33 24.44
N PHE A 138 -9.63 -20.89 23.29
CA PHE A 138 -9.43 -21.54 22.01
C PHE A 138 -7.99 -21.32 21.50
N LEU A 139 -7.50 -20.07 21.59
CA LEU A 139 -6.16 -19.69 21.13
C LEU A 139 -5.02 -20.44 21.86
N ASN A 140 -5.18 -20.77 23.14
CA ASN A 140 -4.20 -21.59 23.88
C ASN A 140 -3.99 -23.00 23.31
N ASN A 141 -4.98 -23.53 22.58
CA ASN A 141 -4.93 -24.86 21.98
C ASN A 141 -4.82 -24.79 20.45
N LEU A 142 -4.48 -23.63 19.89
CA LEU A 142 -4.42 -23.41 18.46
C LEU A 142 -3.22 -24.15 17.84
N ASP A 143 -3.41 -24.72 16.65
CA ASP A 143 -2.33 -25.38 15.90
C ASP A 143 -2.05 -24.68 14.57
N LEU A 144 -3.11 -24.24 13.88
CA LEU A 144 -3.04 -23.70 12.52
C LEU A 144 -3.77 -22.36 12.42
N ILE A 145 -3.13 -21.36 11.83
CA ILE A 145 -3.77 -20.12 11.39
C ILE A 145 -3.86 -20.14 9.86
N VAL A 146 -5.04 -19.83 9.35
CA VAL A 146 -5.27 -19.66 7.91
C VAL A 146 -5.64 -18.21 7.66
N ILE A 147 -4.94 -17.55 6.74
CA ILE A 147 -5.28 -16.20 6.31
C ILE A 147 -5.65 -16.27 4.82
N ASP A 148 -6.91 -15.99 4.50
CA ASP A 148 -7.38 -15.98 3.11
C ASP A 148 -7.30 -14.57 2.50
N GLU A 149 -7.13 -14.54 1.18
CA GLU A 149 -7.10 -13.32 0.35
C GLU A 149 -6.19 -12.21 0.90
N VAL A 150 -4.93 -12.51 1.23
CA VAL A 150 -4.01 -11.49 1.79
C VAL A 150 -3.80 -10.28 0.87
N ASP A 151 -3.95 -10.48 -0.44
CA ASP A 151 -3.93 -9.42 -1.46
C ASP A 151 -5.13 -8.46 -1.39
N PHE A 152 -6.15 -8.75 -0.59
CA PHE A 152 -7.22 -7.82 -0.25
C PHE A 152 -6.73 -6.71 0.70
N TYR A 153 -5.77 -7.03 1.58
CA TYR A 153 -5.35 -6.13 2.64
C TYR A 153 -4.34 -5.09 2.15
N SER A 154 -4.45 -3.89 2.70
CA SER A 154 -3.47 -2.82 2.46
C SER A 154 -2.14 -3.10 3.19
N PRO A 155 -1.01 -2.47 2.79
CA PRO A 155 0.26 -2.61 3.50
C PRO A 155 0.17 -2.37 5.02
N ARG A 156 -0.56 -1.34 5.46
CA ARG A 156 -0.85 -1.05 6.87
C ARG A 156 -1.57 -2.22 7.55
N GLU A 157 -2.58 -2.79 6.89
CA GLU A 157 -3.35 -3.92 7.41
C GLU A 157 -2.52 -5.20 7.49
N ILE A 158 -1.66 -5.47 6.50
CA ILE A 158 -0.70 -6.58 6.52
C ILE A 158 0.29 -6.41 7.67
N ALA A 159 0.77 -5.19 7.92
CA ALA A 159 1.63 -4.88 9.07
C ALA A 159 0.92 -5.20 10.40
N LEU A 160 -0.36 -4.87 10.54
CA LEU A 160 -1.16 -5.26 11.71
C LEU A 160 -1.37 -6.78 11.83
N LEU A 161 -1.66 -7.46 10.72
CA LEU A 161 -1.75 -8.93 10.71
C LEU A 161 -0.45 -9.55 11.20
N TYR A 162 0.69 -9.02 10.78
CA TYR A 162 2.00 -9.47 11.22
C TYR A 162 2.18 -9.31 12.74
N SER A 163 1.85 -8.14 13.29
CA SER A 163 1.89 -7.93 14.74
C SER A 163 0.98 -8.88 15.50
N MET A 164 -0.22 -9.12 14.96
CA MET A 164 -1.17 -10.07 15.56
C MET A 164 -0.60 -11.50 15.54
N LEU A 165 0.04 -11.93 14.45
CA LEU A 165 0.70 -13.24 14.37
C LEU A 165 1.85 -13.36 15.38
N LYS A 166 2.65 -12.31 15.58
CA LYS A 166 3.69 -12.26 16.63
C LYS A 166 3.08 -12.49 18.01
N ILE A 167 2.03 -11.75 18.36
CA ILE A 167 1.34 -11.88 19.64
C ILE A 167 0.72 -13.27 19.81
N LEU A 168 0.10 -13.83 18.76
CA LEU A 168 -0.48 -15.17 18.81
C LEU A 168 0.59 -16.24 19.01
N SER A 169 1.79 -16.06 18.46
CA SER A 169 2.93 -16.97 18.63
C SER A 169 3.53 -16.91 20.04
N GLU A 170 3.34 -15.82 20.79
CA GLU A 170 3.62 -15.77 22.23
C GLU A 170 2.62 -16.55 23.06
N ILE A 171 1.33 -16.48 22.70
CA ILE A 171 0.26 -17.22 23.38
C ILE A 171 0.44 -18.73 23.17
N ARG A 172 0.83 -19.12 21.94
CA ARG A 172 1.00 -20.51 21.56
C ARG A 172 2.27 -20.71 20.74
N GLN A 173 3.23 -21.43 21.30
CA GLN A 173 4.46 -21.80 20.59
C GLN A 173 4.18 -22.82 19.47
N GLN A 174 5.05 -22.82 18.46
CA GLN A 174 5.00 -23.72 17.31
C GLN A 174 3.73 -23.64 16.45
N LEU A 175 3.07 -22.48 16.38
CA LEU A 175 1.97 -22.25 15.45
C LEU A 175 2.42 -22.47 14.00
N GLN A 176 1.53 -23.04 13.19
CA GLN A 176 1.70 -23.15 11.75
C GLN A 176 0.78 -22.17 11.05
N VAL A 177 1.22 -21.59 9.93
CA VAL A 177 0.46 -20.59 9.18
C VAL A 177 0.32 -21.00 7.71
N ALA A 178 -0.91 -20.90 7.20
CA ALA A 178 -1.23 -21.05 5.79
C ALA A 178 -1.83 -19.74 5.25
N VAL A 179 -1.11 -19.09 4.35
CA VAL A 179 -1.59 -17.90 3.65
C VAL A 179 -2.11 -18.29 2.28
N LEU A 180 -3.27 -17.77 1.90
CA LEU A 180 -3.86 -17.94 0.57
C LEU A 180 -3.93 -16.58 -0.11
N THR A 181 -3.47 -16.49 -1.35
CA THR A 181 -3.45 -15.21 -2.09
C THR A 181 -3.55 -15.44 -3.60
N ALA A 182 -3.87 -14.40 -4.36
CA ALA A 182 -3.69 -14.38 -5.81
C ALA A 182 -2.62 -13.37 -6.27
N GLY A 183 -2.52 -12.21 -5.62
CA GLY A 183 -1.87 -11.01 -6.16
C GLY A 183 -0.56 -10.53 -5.53
N ILE A 184 0.01 -11.17 -4.50
CA ILE A 184 1.27 -10.71 -3.90
C ILE A 184 2.44 -10.87 -4.90
N SER A 185 3.27 -9.83 -5.03
CA SER A 185 4.40 -9.77 -5.96
C SER A 185 5.72 -10.27 -5.38
N ASN A 186 5.94 -10.09 -4.08
CA ASN A 186 7.13 -10.52 -3.34
C ASN A 186 6.79 -11.47 -2.17
N PRO A 187 6.21 -12.67 -2.45
CA PRO A 187 5.81 -13.62 -1.41
C PRO A 187 6.97 -14.08 -0.51
N GLU A 188 8.22 -13.92 -0.96
CA GLU A 188 9.42 -14.25 -0.19
C GLU A 188 9.54 -13.39 1.08
N GLU A 189 9.20 -12.09 1.02
CA GLU A 189 9.20 -11.22 2.21
C GLU A 189 8.17 -11.71 3.24
N LEU A 190 6.98 -12.10 2.78
CA LEU A 190 5.97 -12.68 3.66
C LEU A 190 6.42 -14.02 4.25
N CYS A 191 7.11 -14.86 3.47
CA CYS A 191 7.66 -16.10 3.99
C CYS A 191 8.73 -15.85 5.06
N ALA A 192 9.58 -14.82 4.89
CA ALA A 192 10.55 -14.41 5.89
C ALA A 192 9.85 -13.97 7.19
N MET A 193 8.80 -13.15 7.09
CA MET A 193 7.97 -12.73 8.23
C MET A 193 7.38 -13.94 8.98
N LEU A 194 6.77 -14.88 8.25
CA LEU A 194 6.18 -16.08 8.85
C LEU A 194 7.24 -16.96 9.53
N THR A 195 8.40 -17.12 8.89
CA THR A 195 9.51 -17.91 9.43
C THR A 195 10.05 -17.29 10.72
N GLU A 196 10.28 -15.97 10.75
CA GLU A 196 10.70 -15.23 11.94
C GLU A 196 9.69 -15.40 13.09
N THR A 197 8.39 -15.30 12.79
CA THR A 197 7.34 -15.32 13.80
C THR A 197 7.08 -16.70 14.40
N THR A 198 7.09 -17.73 13.56
CA THR A 198 6.66 -19.09 13.96
C THR A 198 7.83 -20.04 14.23
N SER A 199 9.06 -19.65 13.85
CA SER A 199 10.24 -20.52 13.82
C SER A 199 10.05 -21.79 12.96
N ARG A 200 9.20 -21.73 11.93
CA ARG A 200 8.98 -22.81 10.94
C ARG A 200 9.38 -22.33 9.55
N GLU A 201 10.00 -23.20 8.76
CA GLU A 201 10.30 -22.95 7.34
C GLU A 201 9.00 -22.58 6.59
N CYS A 202 9.08 -21.63 5.66
CA CYS A 202 7.97 -21.23 4.80
C CYS A 202 8.26 -21.55 3.34
N VAL A 203 7.26 -22.08 2.63
CA VAL A 203 7.35 -22.37 1.19
C VAL A 203 6.26 -21.68 0.40
N VAL A 204 6.62 -21.13 -0.76
CA VAL A 204 5.67 -20.56 -1.73
C VAL A 204 5.24 -21.64 -2.69
N ILE A 205 3.92 -21.79 -2.86
CA ILE A 205 3.30 -22.82 -3.69
C ILE A 205 2.47 -22.13 -4.75
N GLU A 206 2.90 -22.28 -6.00
CA GLU A 206 2.22 -21.72 -7.17
C GLU A 206 1.16 -22.69 -7.69
N GLY A 207 -0.08 -22.19 -7.81
CA GLY A 207 -1.20 -22.87 -8.43
C GLY A 207 -1.60 -22.18 -9.73
N LYS A 208 -1.74 -22.96 -10.80
CA LYS A 208 -2.18 -22.40 -12.10
C LYS A 208 -3.59 -21.81 -11.93
N PRO A 209 -3.79 -20.51 -12.23
CA PRO A 209 -5.11 -19.92 -12.18
C PRO A 209 -6.01 -20.57 -13.25
N PHE A 210 -7.25 -20.88 -12.88
CA PHE A 210 -8.28 -21.22 -13.85
C PHE A 210 -8.66 -19.96 -14.63
N LYS A 211 -7.95 -19.68 -15.72
CA LYS A 211 -8.36 -18.63 -16.67
C LYS A 211 -8.91 -19.31 -17.91
N ARG A 212 -10.23 -19.34 -18.02
CA ARG A 212 -10.88 -19.57 -19.33
C ARG A 212 -10.58 -18.39 -20.23
N ARG A 213 -10.52 -18.62 -21.54
CA ARG A 213 -10.39 -17.53 -22.50
C ARG A 213 -11.64 -16.67 -22.35
N ASN A 214 -11.45 -15.41 -21.97
CA ASN A 214 -12.53 -14.45 -21.82
C ASN A 214 -12.61 -13.59 -23.09
N LYS A 215 -13.80 -13.48 -23.68
CA LYS A 215 -14.08 -12.57 -24.79
C LYS A 215 -14.62 -11.26 -24.21
N TYR A 216 -13.90 -10.17 -24.45
CA TYR A 216 -14.37 -8.83 -24.10
C TYR A 216 -15.10 -8.22 -25.30
N ILE A 217 -16.34 -7.77 -25.08
CA ILE A 217 -17.23 -7.21 -26.10
C ILE A 217 -17.63 -5.82 -25.62
N LEU A 218 -17.25 -4.78 -26.37
CA LEU A 218 -17.67 -3.40 -26.13
C LEU A 218 -18.83 -3.07 -27.08
N ILE A 219 -19.93 -2.58 -26.52
CA ILE A 219 -21.10 -2.16 -27.31
C ILE A 219 -20.97 -0.68 -27.64
N LEU A 220 -20.74 -0.37 -28.93
CA LEU A 220 -20.59 1.03 -29.38
C LEU A 220 -21.93 1.70 -29.72
N GLY A 221 -22.91 0.94 -30.22
CA GLY A 221 -24.21 1.47 -30.63
C GLY A 221 -24.69 0.87 -31.95
N LYS A 222 -25.97 1.10 -32.28
CA LYS A 222 -26.61 0.56 -33.50
C LYS A 222 -26.57 1.50 -34.70
N ASN A 223 -26.40 2.81 -34.48
CA ASN A 223 -26.46 3.86 -35.50
C ASN A 223 -25.06 4.31 -35.98
N LEU A 224 -24.10 3.40 -36.07
CA LEU A 224 -22.70 3.75 -36.38
C LEU A 224 -22.53 4.32 -37.80
N GLU A 225 -23.23 3.79 -38.79
CA GLU A 225 -23.16 4.28 -40.17
C GLU A 225 -23.77 5.67 -40.32
N GLU A 226 -24.87 5.95 -39.61
CA GLU A 226 -25.49 7.27 -39.54
C GLU A 226 -24.52 8.29 -38.94
N LEU A 227 -23.88 7.93 -37.82
CA LEU A 227 -22.87 8.76 -37.16
C LEU A 227 -21.64 9.02 -38.03
N TRP A 228 -21.22 8.02 -38.82
CA TRP A 228 -20.09 8.18 -39.71
C TRP A 228 -20.40 9.14 -40.86
N LYS A 229 -21.57 9.00 -41.48
CA LYS A 229 -22.05 9.93 -42.53
C LYS A 229 -22.17 11.34 -41.98
N PHE A 230 -22.76 11.50 -40.80
CA PHE A 230 -22.84 12.79 -40.11
C PHE A 230 -21.45 13.41 -39.91
N ALA A 231 -20.48 12.62 -39.44
CA ALA A 231 -19.12 13.09 -39.24
C ALA A 231 -18.41 13.50 -40.55
N GLN A 232 -18.67 12.78 -41.65
CA GLN A 232 -18.14 13.10 -42.98
C GLN A 232 -18.76 14.39 -43.55
N GLU A 233 -20.08 14.55 -43.43
CA GLU A 233 -20.80 15.76 -43.88
C GLU A 233 -20.32 17.02 -43.13
N HIS A 234 -19.92 16.86 -41.87
CA HIS A 234 -19.44 17.95 -41.00
C HIS A 234 -17.93 17.95 -40.81
N ALA A 235 -17.16 17.29 -41.70
CA ALA A 235 -15.71 17.18 -41.61
C ALA A 235 -15.00 18.54 -41.50
N TYR A 236 -15.52 19.56 -42.16
CA TYR A 236 -14.97 20.92 -42.14
C TYR A 236 -14.90 21.51 -40.71
N LEU A 237 -15.88 21.21 -39.84
CA LEU A 237 -15.89 21.68 -38.45
C LEU A 237 -14.76 21.05 -37.63
N LEU A 238 -14.42 19.79 -37.92
CA LEU A 238 -13.32 19.08 -37.26
C LEU A 238 -11.96 19.65 -37.71
N GLU A 239 -11.84 20.02 -38.99
CA GLU A 239 -10.64 20.66 -39.52
C GLU A 239 -10.44 22.08 -38.97
N GLU A 240 -11.49 22.90 -38.95
CA GLU A 240 -11.47 24.25 -38.37
C GLU A 240 -11.15 24.24 -36.87
N ALA A 241 -11.61 23.22 -36.15
CA ALA A 241 -11.31 23.02 -34.73
C ALA A 241 -9.85 22.60 -34.47
N GLY A 242 -9.06 22.31 -35.50
CA GLY A 242 -7.68 21.85 -35.35
C GLY A 242 -7.58 20.40 -34.89
N ALA A 243 -8.52 19.53 -35.29
CA ALA A 243 -8.41 18.10 -35.00
C ALA A 243 -7.13 17.50 -35.61
N GLY A 244 -6.49 16.62 -34.84
CA GLY A 244 -5.30 15.88 -35.23
C GLY A 244 -5.54 14.84 -36.32
N GLU A 245 -4.46 14.20 -36.74
CA GLU A 245 -4.45 13.21 -37.82
C GLU A 245 -5.29 11.95 -37.49
N ASP A 246 -5.41 11.60 -36.21
CA ASP A 246 -6.22 10.46 -35.75
C ASP A 246 -7.71 10.59 -36.12
N ILE A 247 -8.29 11.78 -35.99
CA ILE A 247 -9.67 12.06 -36.41
C ILE A 247 -9.77 12.15 -37.94
N LYS A 248 -8.85 12.87 -38.58
CA LYS A 248 -8.86 13.06 -40.05
C LYS A 248 -8.83 11.72 -40.81
N ARG A 249 -8.03 10.75 -40.33
CA ARG A 249 -7.99 9.40 -40.90
C ARG A 249 -9.27 8.60 -40.62
N SER A 250 -9.86 8.79 -39.44
CA SER A 250 -11.10 8.11 -39.05
C SER A 250 -12.29 8.50 -39.93
N LEU A 251 -12.29 9.69 -40.55
CA LEU A 251 -13.33 10.08 -41.50
C LEU A 251 -13.25 9.30 -42.83
N LYS A 252 -12.07 8.75 -43.17
CA LYS A 252 -11.82 8.03 -44.43
C LYS A 252 -11.93 6.50 -44.29
N ASP A 253 -11.83 5.99 -43.07
CA ASP A 253 -11.81 4.56 -42.76
C ASP A 253 -12.82 4.25 -41.65
N PHE A 254 -13.83 3.43 -41.97
CA PHE A 254 -14.90 3.09 -41.05
C PHE A 254 -14.44 2.24 -39.85
N ASP A 255 -13.39 1.44 -39.99
CA ASP A 255 -12.85 0.66 -38.86
C ASP A 255 -12.11 1.59 -37.88
N LEU A 256 -11.36 2.57 -38.40
CA LEU A 256 -10.77 3.62 -37.58
C LEU A 256 -11.84 4.53 -36.96
N PHE A 257 -12.92 4.84 -37.68
CA PHE A 257 -14.08 5.55 -37.14
C PHE A 257 -14.67 4.82 -35.93
N LYS A 258 -14.94 3.51 -36.05
CA LYS A 258 -15.45 2.72 -34.92
C LYS A 258 -14.54 2.79 -33.70
N LYS A 259 -13.21 2.75 -33.90
CA LYS A 259 -12.23 2.87 -32.81
C LYS A 259 -12.20 4.25 -32.16
N ASN A 260 -12.50 5.31 -32.90
CA ASN A 260 -12.46 6.69 -32.44
C ASN A 260 -13.86 7.33 -32.30
N LEU A 261 -14.95 6.55 -32.37
CA LEU A 261 -16.33 7.04 -32.39
C LEU A 261 -16.60 8.06 -31.27
N TYR A 262 -16.32 7.65 -30.03
CA TYR A 262 -16.59 8.49 -28.86
C TYR A 262 -15.70 9.73 -28.81
N LYS A 263 -14.45 9.64 -29.29
CA LYS A 263 -13.57 10.80 -29.46
C LYS A 263 -14.15 11.81 -30.44
N ILE A 264 -14.62 11.34 -31.60
CA ILE A 264 -15.22 12.20 -32.64
C ILE A 264 -16.53 12.83 -32.14
N VAL A 265 -17.40 12.03 -31.52
CA VAL A 265 -18.63 12.53 -30.90
C VAL A 265 -18.31 13.58 -29.83
N GLU A 266 -17.27 13.37 -29.03
CA GLU A 266 -16.87 14.34 -28.00
C GLU A 266 -16.33 15.63 -28.61
N VAL A 267 -15.57 15.57 -29.70
CA VAL A 267 -15.15 16.77 -30.45
C VAL A 267 -16.36 17.54 -30.97
N PHE A 268 -17.34 16.88 -31.60
CA PHE A 268 -18.55 17.56 -32.06
C PHE A 268 -19.34 18.21 -30.91
N ARG A 269 -19.48 17.52 -29.78
CA ARG A 269 -20.10 18.08 -28.57
C ARG A 269 -19.33 19.29 -28.04
N ALA A 270 -18.01 19.21 -28.03
CA ALA A 270 -17.15 20.30 -27.60
C ALA A 270 -17.36 21.56 -28.45
N LEU A 271 -17.60 21.38 -29.75
CA LEU A 271 -17.94 22.44 -30.71
C LEU A 271 -19.41 22.92 -30.60
N GLY A 272 -20.23 22.28 -29.75
CA GLY A 272 -21.64 22.61 -29.59
C GLY A 272 -22.54 22.12 -30.72
N VAL A 273 -22.06 21.16 -31.52
CA VAL A 273 -22.84 20.53 -32.60
C VAL A 273 -23.76 19.47 -32.00
N ASP A 274 -25.03 19.48 -32.41
CA ASP A 274 -26.01 18.47 -32.00
C ASP A 274 -25.77 17.17 -32.79
N VAL A 275 -24.75 16.42 -32.34
CA VAL A 275 -24.39 15.12 -32.91
C VAL A 275 -25.34 14.04 -32.38
N PRO A 276 -25.86 13.14 -33.23
CA PRO A 276 -26.61 11.99 -32.75
C PRO A 276 -25.78 11.22 -31.71
N SER A 277 -26.41 10.74 -30.64
CA SER A 277 -25.69 9.92 -29.67
C SER A 277 -25.64 8.46 -30.13
N PRO A 278 -24.58 7.71 -29.81
CA PRO A 278 -24.56 6.28 -30.05
C PRO A 278 -25.74 5.61 -29.32
N PHE A 279 -26.65 5.01 -30.10
CA PHE A 279 -27.88 4.42 -29.59
C PHE A 279 -27.60 3.01 -29.08
N ILE A 280 -27.76 2.82 -27.78
CA ILE A 280 -27.61 1.52 -27.11
C ILE A 280 -28.87 1.26 -26.29
N ASP A 281 -29.48 0.08 -26.48
CA ASP A 281 -30.62 -0.39 -25.70
C ASP A 281 -30.18 -1.55 -24.77
N PRO A 282 -29.92 -1.27 -23.48
CA PRO A 282 -29.53 -2.31 -22.53
C PRO A 282 -30.60 -3.40 -22.36
N VAL A 283 -31.88 -3.06 -22.50
CA VAL A 283 -32.99 -4.01 -22.30
C VAL A 283 -32.97 -5.06 -23.39
N GLU A 284 -32.74 -4.65 -24.63
CA GLU A 284 -32.63 -5.57 -25.76
C GLU A 284 -31.45 -6.54 -25.60
N ILE A 285 -30.28 -6.01 -25.25
CA ILE A 285 -29.06 -6.81 -25.06
C ILE A 285 -29.26 -7.81 -23.92
N VAL A 286 -29.76 -7.35 -22.78
CA VAL A 286 -30.01 -8.21 -21.61
C VAL A 286 -31.06 -9.28 -21.93
N SER A 287 -32.15 -8.92 -22.61
CA SER A 287 -33.23 -9.85 -22.95
C SER A 287 -32.79 -10.95 -23.91
N SER A 288 -31.81 -10.70 -24.78
CA SER A 288 -31.29 -11.70 -25.72
C SER A 288 -30.67 -12.94 -25.04
N TYR A 289 -30.35 -12.84 -23.74
CA TYR A 289 -29.73 -13.92 -22.96
C TYR A 289 -30.71 -14.69 -22.05
N LEU A 290 -32.02 -14.46 -22.19
CA LEU A 290 -33.03 -15.20 -21.41
C LEU A 290 -33.12 -16.68 -21.79
N GLU A 291 -32.78 -17.01 -23.03
CA GLU A 291 -32.86 -18.38 -23.57
C GLU A 291 -31.57 -19.18 -23.37
N ASP A 292 -30.50 -18.54 -22.88
CA ASP A 292 -29.21 -19.19 -22.69
C ASP A 292 -29.25 -20.22 -21.55
N ASP A 293 -28.45 -21.29 -21.68
CA ASP A 293 -28.29 -22.32 -20.64
C ASP A 293 -27.48 -21.84 -19.41
N VAL A 294 -26.93 -20.63 -19.47
CA VAL A 294 -26.02 -20.06 -18.48
C VAL A 294 -26.63 -18.85 -17.78
N VAL A 295 -26.17 -18.58 -16.56
CA VAL A 295 -26.59 -17.39 -15.81
C VAL A 295 -25.78 -16.19 -16.28
N THR A 296 -26.47 -15.08 -16.58
CA THR A 296 -25.89 -13.78 -16.89
C THR A 296 -26.04 -12.85 -15.68
N VAL A 297 -24.92 -12.26 -15.25
CA VAL A 297 -24.93 -11.24 -14.18
C VAL A 297 -24.77 -9.86 -14.80
N VAL A 298 -25.68 -8.95 -14.48
CA VAL A 298 -25.62 -7.54 -14.89
C VAL A 298 -25.19 -6.70 -13.69
N PHE A 299 -23.96 -6.17 -13.75
CA PHE A 299 -23.48 -5.21 -12.76
C PHE A 299 -23.92 -3.80 -13.11
N THR A 300 -24.53 -3.11 -12.16
CA THR A 300 -24.94 -1.70 -12.26
C THR A 300 -24.16 -0.83 -11.26
N ARG A 301 -24.30 0.50 -11.33
CA ARG A 301 -23.59 1.42 -10.40
C ARG A 301 -24.30 1.57 -9.05
N SER A 302 -25.63 1.64 -9.08
CA SER A 302 -26.46 1.88 -7.88
C SER A 302 -27.64 0.92 -7.82
N ILE A 303 -28.28 0.84 -6.64
CA ILE A 303 -29.53 0.09 -6.48
C ILE A 303 -30.63 0.69 -7.37
N GLU A 304 -30.69 2.01 -7.46
CA GLU A 304 -31.65 2.69 -8.32
C GLU A 304 -31.51 2.26 -9.78
N SER A 305 -30.28 2.24 -10.32
CA SER A 305 -30.03 1.78 -11.69
C SER A 305 -30.36 0.29 -11.91
N ALA A 306 -30.19 -0.56 -10.89
CA ALA A 306 -30.60 -1.96 -10.96
C ALA A 306 -32.12 -2.10 -11.04
N GLU A 307 -32.84 -1.40 -10.17
CA GLU A 307 -34.30 -1.39 -10.13
C GLU A 307 -34.90 -0.72 -11.38
N ASP A 308 -34.25 0.30 -11.93
CA ASP A 308 -34.67 0.95 -13.18
C ASP A 308 -34.55 0.02 -14.38
N LEU A 309 -33.43 -0.70 -14.51
CA LEU A 309 -33.27 -1.71 -15.54
C LEU A 309 -34.31 -2.83 -15.39
N TYR A 310 -34.57 -3.30 -14.17
CA TYR A 310 -35.60 -4.31 -13.91
C TYR A 310 -37.00 -3.82 -14.28
N ARG A 311 -37.35 -2.57 -13.93
CA ARG A 311 -38.64 -1.95 -14.32
C ARG A 311 -38.79 -1.87 -15.84
N LYS A 312 -37.73 -1.51 -16.57
CA LYS A 312 -37.72 -1.47 -18.04
C LYS A 312 -37.81 -2.86 -18.68
N LEU A 313 -37.22 -3.88 -18.07
CA LEU A 313 -37.39 -5.27 -18.49
C LEU A 313 -38.83 -5.73 -18.27
N ARG A 314 -39.42 -5.43 -17.11
CA ARG A 314 -40.81 -5.75 -16.77
C ARG A 314 -41.84 -5.17 -17.74
N SER A 315 -41.59 -4.00 -18.32
CA SER A 315 -42.52 -3.41 -19.29
C SER A 315 -42.42 -4.02 -20.68
N ARG A 316 -41.33 -4.73 -21.01
CA ARG A 316 -41.11 -5.32 -22.35
C ARG A 316 -41.20 -6.85 -22.39
N LEU A 317 -40.98 -7.53 -21.25
CA LEU A 317 -41.00 -8.98 -21.16
C LEU A 317 -42.39 -9.51 -20.76
N SER A 318 -42.76 -10.67 -21.27
CA SER A 318 -43.92 -11.44 -20.78
C SER A 318 -43.71 -11.91 -19.33
N GLU A 319 -44.78 -12.17 -18.57
CA GLU A 319 -44.68 -12.66 -17.18
C GLU A 319 -43.75 -13.88 -17.03
N LYS A 320 -43.87 -14.87 -17.93
CA LYS A 320 -43.02 -16.06 -17.96
C LYS A 320 -41.52 -15.74 -18.10
N ASN A 321 -41.17 -14.76 -18.92
CA ASN A 321 -39.77 -14.35 -19.13
C ASN A 321 -39.26 -13.47 -17.97
N LEU A 322 -40.15 -12.72 -17.32
CA LEU A 322 -39.80 -11.89 -16.17
C LEU A 322 -39.46 -12.73 -14.93
N GLU A 323 -40.08 -13.90 -14.76
CA GLU A 323 -39.75 -14.87 -13.69
C GLU A 323 -38.28 -15.33 -13.75
N LEU A 324 -37.63 -15.23 -14.91
CA LEU A 324 -36.22 -15.58 -15.12
C LEU A 324 -35.26 -14.45 -14.72
N VAL A 325 -35.76 -13.29 -14.31
CA VAL A 325 -34.99 -12.07 -13.99
C VAL A 325 -35.18 -11.68 -12.53
N ALA A 326 -34.10 -11.35 -11.82
CA ALA A 326 -34.19 -10.85 -10.44
C ALA A 326 -33.20 -9.71 -10.15
N THR A 327 -33.56 -8.82 -9.22
CA THR A 327 -32.63 -7.85 -8.61
C THR A 327 -32.02 -8.41 -7.33
N HIS A 328 -30.75 -8.10 -7.10
CA HIS A 328 -30.03 -8.55 -5.91
C HIS A 328 -29.22 -7.40 -5.31
N HIS A 329 -29.63 -6.93 -4.14
CA HIS A 329 -28.96 -5.87 -3.36
C HIS A 329 -29.36 -5.93 -1.88
N HIS A 330 -28.71 -5.13 -1.02
CA HIS A 330 -28.89 -5.20 0.43
C HIS A 330 -30.31 -4.81 0.90
N LEU A 331 -31.07 -4.03 0.11
CA LEU A 331 -32.49 -3.76 0.40
C LEU A 331 -33.41 -4.97 0.14
N VAL A 332 -32.96 -5.99 -0.59
CA VAL A 332 -33.69 -7.25 -0.72
C VAL A 332 -33.49 -8.06 0.56
N SER A 333 -34.59 -8.56 1.12
CA SER A 333 -34.57 -9.33 2.36
C SER A 333 -33.60 -10.53 2.25
N LYS A 334 -32.93 -10.88 3.35
CA LYS A 334 -31.96 -11.99 3.36
C LYS A 334 -32.58 -13.29 2.82
N ARG A 335 -33.80 -13.61 3.26
CA ARG A 335 -34.57 -14.79 2.81
C ARG A 335 -34.80 -14.79 1.30
N GLN A 336 -35.17 -13.65 0.74
CA GLN A 336 -35.42 -13.51 -0.70
C GLN A 336 -34.13 -13.57 -1.52
N ARG A 337 -33.03 -13.02 -1.01
CA ARG A 337 -31.70 -13.18 -1.64
C ARG A 337 -31.29 -14.64 -1.69
N GLU A 338 -31.43 -15.38 -0.58
CA GLU A 338 -31.15 -16.82 -0.52
C GLU A 338 -32.00 -17.62 -1.53
N GLU A 339 -33.28 -17.26 -1.68
CA GLU A 339 -34.18 -17.86 -2.68
C GLU A 339 -33.72 -17.57 -4.12
N ILE A 340 -33.38 -16.32 -4.43
CA ILE A 340 -32.85 -15.93 -5.75
C ILE A 340 -31.56 -16.70 -6.08
N GLU A 341 -30.63 -16.78 -5.12
CA GLU A 341 -29.38 -17.52 -5.26
C GLU A 341 -29.62 -19.02 -5.51
N GLU A 342 -30.61 -19.62 -4.85
CA GLU A 342 -30.99 -21.02 -5.06
C GLU A 342 -31.61 -21.26 -6.44
N LYS A 343 -32.56 -20.40 -6.85
CA LYS A 343 -33.18 -20.47 -8.18
C LYS A 343 -32.17 -20.28 -9.29
N ALA A 344 -31.23 -19.35 -9.14
CA ALA A 344 -30.12 -19.17 -10.08
C ALA A 344 -29.23 -20.42 -10.16
N ARG A 345 -28.93 -21.07 -9.02
CA ARG A 345 -28.15 -22.32 -8.99
C ARG A 345 -28.86 -23.48 -9.69
N LYS A 346 -30.20 -23.52 -9.64
CA LYS A 346 -31.04 -24.50 -10.35
C LYS A 346 -31.27 -24.15 -11.83
N GLY A 347 -30.87 -22.96 -12.28
CA GLY A 347 -31.11 -22.48 -13.64
C GLY A 347 -32.51 -21.92 -13.88
N GLU A 348 -33.30 -21.72 -12.82
CA GLU A 348 -34.64 -21.13 -12.87
C GLU A 348 -34.59 -19.59 -13.00
N ILE A 349 -33.49 -18.98 -12.58
CA ILE A 349 -33.17 -17.57 -12.85
C ILE A 349 -32.00 -17.52 -13.83
N LYS A 350 -32.17 -16.78 -14.92
CA LYS A 350 -31.19 -16.62 -16.00
C LYS A 350 -30.44 -15.31 -15.93
N ILE A 351 -31.07 -14.26 -15.39
CA ILE A 351 -30.49 -12.92 -15.32
C ILE A 351 -30.59 -12.39 -13.90
N ILE A 352 -29.45 -11.96 -13.34
CA ILE A 352 -29.42 -11.28 -12.05
C ILE A 352 -28.80 -9.90 -12.18
N ILE A 353 -29.52 -8.89 -11.72
CA ILE A 353 -29.09 -7.48 -11.77
C ILE A 353 -28.61 -7.08 -10.37
N SER A 354 -27.36 -6.62 -10.23
CA SER A 354 -26.80 -6.26 -8.92
C SER A 354 -25.81 -5.10 -9.01
N PRO A 355 -25.83 -4.12 -8.09
CA PRO A 355 -24.83 -3.06 -8.08
C PRO A 355 -23.47 -3.50 -7.50
N LYS A 356 -23.49 -4.13 -6.32
CA LYS A 356 -22.28 -4.57 -5.59
C LYS A 356 -22.42 -5.90 -4.86
N THR A 357 -23.61 -6.27 -4.40
CA THR A 357 -23.76 -7.41 -3.48
C THR A 357 -23.35 -8.76 -4.07
N LEU A 358 -23.44 -8.95 -5.40
CA LEU A 358 -22.95 -10.16 -6.07
C LEU A 358 -21.48 -10.09 -6.48
N ALA A 359 -20.83 -8.92 -6.35
CA ALA A 359 -19.38 -8.81 -6.52
C ALA A 359 -18.63 -9.50 -5.37
N GLN A 360 -19.33 -9.81 -4.28
CA GLN A 360 -18.81 -10.46 -3.08
C GLN A 360 -19.16 -11.94 -3.07
N GLY A 361 -18.20 -12.84 -2.85
CA GLY A 361 -18.40 -14.25 -2.45
C GLY A 361 -19.16 -15.20 -3.39
N ILE A 362 -20.42 -14.93 -3.70
CA ILE A 362 -21.57 -15.86 -3.73
C ILE A 362 -21.60 -16.81 -4.94
N ASP A 363 -22.00 -18.07 -4.71
CA ASP A 363 -22.13 -19.15 -5.69
C ASP A 363 -23.58 -19.22 -6.19
N ILE A 364 -23.84 -18.46 -7.24
CA ILE A 364 -25.14 -18.39 -7.94
C ILE A 364 -25.21 -19.33 -9.17
N GLY A 365 -24.31 -20.31 -9.29
CA GLY A 365 -24.33 -21.29 -10.38
C GLY A 365 -23.31 -21.06 -11.49
N THR A 366 -23.59 -21.59 -12.69
CA THR A 366 -22.69 -21.53 -13.86
C THR A 366 -22.76 -20.15 -14.53
N ILE A 367 -21.98 -19.19 -14.03
CA ILE A 367 -21.88 -17.86 -14.66
C ILE A 367 -20.89 -17.93 -15.83
N ALA A 368 -21.37 -17.78 -17.06
CA ALA A 368 -20.52 -17.64 -18.25
C ALA A 368 -20.26 -16.17 -18.60
N ARG A 369 -21.26 -15.32 -18.32
CA ARG A 369 -21.35 -13.97 -18.85
C ARG A 369 -21.56 -12.94 -17.76
N ILE A 370 -20.82 -11.85 -17.87
CA ILE A 370 -21.00 -10.66 -17.05
C ILE A 370 -21.23 -9.48 -17.99
N ILE A 371 -22.27 -8.71 -17.71
CA ILE A 371 -22.57 -7.43 -18.37
C ILE A 371 -22.24 -6.32 -17.38
N HIS A 372 -21.31 -5.44 -17.75
CA HIS A 372 -21.05 -4.20 -17.02
C HIS A 372 -21.90 -3.10 -17.64
N LEU A 373 -22.96 -2.70 -16.95
CA LEU A 373 -23.74 -1.52 -17.29
C LEU A 373 -23.03 -0.29 -16.68
N GLY A 374 -21.98 0.12 -17.40
CA GLY A 374 -20.95 1.04 -16.96
C GLY A 374 -19.83 0.35 -16.17
N LEU A 375 -18.57 0.70 -16.47
CA LEU A 375 -17.42 0.19 -15.75
C LEU A 375 -17.31 0.78 -14.34
N PRO A 376 -16.76 0.02 -13.38
CA PRO A 376 -16.20 0.62 -12.18
C PRO A 376 -14.99 1.49 -12.54
N GLU A 377 -14.70 2.48 -11.70
CA GLU A 377 -13.55 3.38 -11.90
C GLU A 377 -12.22 2.72 -11.52
N ASP A 378 -12.28 1.65 -10.71
CA ASP A 378 -11.13 0.93 -10.20
C ASP A 378 -10.98 -0.45 -10.89
N VAL A 379 -9.76 -0.75 -11.34
CA VAL A 379 -9.39 -2.01 -12.02
C VAL A 379 -9.55 -3.22 -11.10
N ARG A 380 -9.24 -3.10 -9.80
CA ARG A 380 -9.46 -4.13 -8.78
C ARG A 380 -10.95 -4.44 -8.64
N GLU A 381 -11.82 -3.44 -8.57
CA GLU A 381 -13.28 -3.66 -8.54
C GLU A 381 -13.75 -4.37 -9.82
N PHE A 382 -13.23 -3.97 -10.98
CA PHE A 382 -13.49 -4.64 -12.25
C PHE A 382 -13.12 -6.13 -12.20
N TYR A 383 -11.90 -6.48 -11.78
CA TYR A 383 -11.48 -7.87 -11.67
C TYR A 383 -12.24 -8.66 -10.59
N GLN A 384 -12.67 -8.03 -9.50
CA GLN A 384 -13.50 -8.68 -8.47
C GLN A 384 -14.88 -9.08 -9.03
N LYS A 385 -15.50 -8.18 -9.80
CA LYS A 385 -16.74 -8.47 -10.55
C LYS A 385 -16.50 -9.58 -11.56
N GLU A 386 -15.44 -9.48 -12.36
CA GLU A 386 -15.08 -10.47 -13.38
C GLU A 386 -14.74 -11.86 -12.80
N GLY A 387 -14.21 -11.94 -11.58
CA GLY A 387 -13.87 -13.19 -10.89
C GLY A 387 -15.07 -14.07 -10.51
N ARG A 388 -16.29 -13.69 -10.89
CA ARG A 388 -17.53 -14.46 -10.66
C ARG A 388 -17.76 -15.51 -11.75
N LYS A 389 -17.31 -15.27 -12.98
CA LYS A 389 -17.52 -16.20 -14.11
C LYS A 389 -16.39 -17.23 -14.28
N GLY A 390 -16.68 -18.33 -14.98
CA GLY A 390 -15.67 -19.33 -15.35
C GLY A 390 -15.22 -20.28 -14.21
N ARG A 391 -16.05 -20.44 -13.17
CA ARG A 391 -15.75 -21.26 -11.97
C ARG A 391 -15.93 -22.77 -12.17
N ARG A 392 -16.39 -23.25 -13.35
CA ARG A 392 -16.69 -24.66 -13.62
C ARG A 392 -15.86 -25.23 -14.78
N LEU A 393 -15.54 -26.53 -14.69
CA LEU A 393 -14.68 -27.24 -15.65
C LEU A 393 -15.30 -27.42 -17.04
N GLU A 394 -16.62 -27.31 -17.15
CA GLU A 394 -17.39 -27.62 -18.35
C GLU A 394 -17.55 -26.42 -19.30
N GLN A 395 -17.15 -25.21 -18.88
CA GLN A 395 -17.22 -24.01 -19.71
C GLN A 395 -15.90 -23.77 -20.48
N GLU A 396 -15.96 -23.70 -21.81
CA GLU A 396 -14.78 -23.46 -22.65
C GLU A 396 -14.33 -21.99 -22.68
N PHE A 397 -15.28 -21.04 -22.68
CA PHE A 397 -15.03 -19.61 -22.70
C PHE A 397 -15.95 -18.83 -21.75
N THR A 398 -15.56 -17.60 -21.44
CA THR A 398 -16.38 -16.63 -20.69
C THR A 398 -16.54 -15.35 -21.49
N GLU A 399 -17.53 -14.53 -21.14
CA GLU A 399 -17.82 -13.28 -21.86
C GLU A 399 -17.94 -12.10 -20.89
N SER A 400 -17.30 -10.97 -21.21
CA SER A 400 -17.55 -9.66 -20.59
C SER A 400 -18.18 -8.77 -21.65
N ILE A 401 -19.38 -8.29 -21.39
CA ILE A 401 -20.04 -7.30 -22.23
C ILE A 401 -19.98 -5.97 -21.49
N ILE A 402 -19.43 -4.95 -22.14
CA ILE A 402 -19.38 -3.60 -21.59
C ILE A 402 -20.36 -2.73 -22.36
N ILE A 403 -21.30 -2.16 -21.61
CA ILE A 403 -22.26 -1.17 -22.10
C ILE A 403 -21.82 0.18 -21.53
N PRO A 404 -21.17 1.04 -22.32
CA PRO A 404 -20.61 2.30 -21.84
C PRO A 404 -21.73 3.31 -21.58
N ILE A 405 -22.04 3.54 -20.31
CA ILE A 405 -23.07 4.51 -19.89
C ILE A 405 -22.57 5.51 -18.86
N SER A 406 -21.47 5.20 -18.18
CA SER A 406 -20.91 5.99 -17.10
C SER A 406 -19.92 7.04 -17.63
N ARG A 407 -19.62 8.03 -16.78
CA ARG A 407 -18.58 9.04 -17.04
C ARG A 407 -17.24 8.38 -17.33
N TRP A 408 -16.84 7.43 -16.50
CA TRP A 408 -15.56 6.74 -16.65
C TRP A 408 -15.42 6.03 -18.00
N ASP A 409 -16.51 5.41 -18.48
CA ASP A 409 -16.51 4.80 -19.81
C ASP A 409 -16.25 5.84 -20.90
N ARG A 410 -16.90 7.01 -20.81
CA ARG A 410 -16.72 8.11 -21.77
C ARG A 410 -15.31 8.66 -21.72
N GLU A 411 -14.75 8.83 -20.52
CA GLU A 411 -13.38 9.31 -20.35
C GLU A 411 -12.40 8.37 -21.05
N LEU A 412 -12.46 7.06 -20.78
CA LEU A 412 -11.64 6.06 -21.47
C LEU A 412 -11.88 6.06 -22.99
N LEU A 413 -13.14 6.09 -23.44
CA LEU A 413 -13.49 5.97 -24.86
C LEU A 413 -13.22 7.25 -25.66
N SER A 414 -13.18 8.42 -25.02
CA SER A 414 -12.75 9.67 -25.64
C SER A 414 -11.26 9.64 -26.03
N ARG A 415 -10.46 8.77 -25.40
CA ARG A 415 -9.07 8.50 -25.83
C ARG A 415 -8.99 7.42 -26.91
N GLY A 416 -10.09 6.69 -27.14
CA GLY A 416 -10.25 5.65 -28.15
C GLY A 416 -10.49 4.26 -27.56
N VAL A 417 -11.01 3.35 -28.38
CA VAL A 417 -11.32 1.96 -27.97
C VAL A 417 -10.07 1.19 -27.55
N ASP A 418 -8.91 1.50 -28.13
CA ASP A 418 -7.64 0.85 -27.76
C ASP A 418 -7.19 1.22 -26.33
N ALA A 419 -7.38 2.48 -25.91
CA ALA A 419 -7.14 2.93 -24.52
C ALA A 419 -8.08 2.22 -23.54
N PHE A 420 -9.37 2.13 -23.88
CA PHE A 420 -10.36 1.38 -23.12
C PHE A 420 -9.94 -0.09 -22.90
N PHE A 421 -9.52 -0.79 -23.97
CA PHE A 421 -9.09 -2.19 -23.83
C PHE A 421 -7.76 -2.34 -23.10
N SER A 422 -6.88 -1.34 -23.18
CA SER A 422 -5.66 -1.30 -22.39
C SER A 422 -5.99 -1.20 -20.90
N TRP A 423 -6.98 -0.39 -20.52
CA TRP A 423 -7.45 -0.30 -19.12
C TRP A 423 -8.08 -1.61 -18.64
N VAL A 424 -8.97 -2.21 -19.43
CA VAL A 424 -9.62 -3.49 -19.11
C VAL A 424 -8.62 -4.65 -18.94
N LYS A 425 -7.48 -4.58 -19.63
CA LYS A 425 -6.40 -5.57 -19.56
C LYS A 425 -5.26 -5.14 -18.61
N SER A 426 -5.39 -3.98 -17.96
CA SER A 426 -4.36 -3.46 -17.07
C SER A 426 -4.08 -4.47 -15.95
N PRO A 427 -2.82 -4.68 -15.56
CA PRO A 427 -2.49 -5.52 -14.42
C PRO A 427 -3.08 -4.94 -13.13
N LEU A 428 -3.44 -5.85 -12.22
CA LEU A 428 -3.83 -5.47 -10.87
C LEU A 428 -2.67 -4.76 -10.18
N GLU A 429 -3.01 -3.77 -9.36
CA GLU A 429 -2.07 -3.18 -8.42
C GLU A 429 -1.48 -4.26 -7.51
N ILE A 430 -0.17 -4.22 -7.33
CA ILE A 430 0.54 -5.13 -6.44
C ILE A 430 0.71 -4.48 -5.07
N THR A 431 0.62 -5.30 -4.03
CA THR A 431 1.03 -4.92 -2.68
C THR A 431 2.45 -5.44 -2.46
N LEU A 432 3.41 -4.54 -2.28
CA LEU A 432 4.76 -4.91 -1.86
C LEU A 432 4.77 -5.07 -0.34
N ILE A 433 5.12 -6.25 0.11
CA ILE A 433 5.24 -6.53 1.54
C ILE A 433 6.58 -5.99 2.02
N ASN A 434 6.57 -5.30 3.16
CA ASN A 434 7.74 -4.80 3.85
C ASN A 434 7.79 -5.39 5.26
N LYS A 435 8.66 -6.37 5.48
CA LYS A 435 8.85 -7.01 6.79
C LYS A 435 9.29 -6.04 7.88
N ASP A 436 9.95 -4.94 7.50
CA ASP A 436 10.54 -3.94 8.40
C ASP A 436 9.59 -2.75 8.65
N ASN A 437 8.30 -2.90 8.31
CA ASN A 437 7.30 -1.85 8.49
C ASN A 437 7.10 -1.50 9.98
N LYS A 438 7.47 -0.27 10.35
CA LYS A 438 7.42 0.31 11.71
C LYS A 438 6.01 0.33 12.29
N TYR A 439 4.97 0.31 11.45
CA TYR A 439 3.58 0.20 11.92
C TYR A 439 3.31 -1.13 12.65
N ALA A 440 3.91 -2.23 12.17
CA ALA A 440 3.77 -3.53 12.83
C ALA A 440 4.36 -3.49 14.25
N TYR A 441 5.55 -2.91 14.37
CA TYR A 441 6.25 -2.76 15.64
C TYR A 441 5.54 -1.80 16.59
N LEU A 442 4.96 -0.70 16.08
CA LEU A 442 4.15 0.22 16.87
C LEU A 442 3.02 -0.49 17.62
N PHE A 443 2.17 -1.26 16.91
CA PHE A 443 1.07 -1.96 17.56
C PHE A 443 1.59 -3.03 18.54
N TYR A 444 2.62 -3.77 18.15
CA TYR A 444 3.21 -4.81 18.98
C TYR A 444 3.79 -4.24 20.29
N TYR A 445 4.55 -3.15 20.25
CA TYR A 445 5.12 -2.54 21.46
C TYR A 445 4.05 -1.89 22.35
N LEU A 446 3.01 -1.28 21.77
CA LEU A 446 1.85 -0.82 22.55
C LEU A 446 1.16 -1.99 23.25
N TYR A 447 1.04 -3.15 22.59
CA TYR A 447 0.53 -4.36 23.22
C TYR A 447 1.39 -4.80 24.39
N LYS A 448 2.73 -4.85 24.25
CA LYS A 448 3.65 -5.23 25.35
C LYS A 448 3.41 -4.35 26.59
N VAL A 449 3.33 -3.02 26.41
CA VAL A 449 3.06 -2.08 27.51
C VAL A 449 1.70 -2.37 28.16
N LYS A 450 0.65 -2.59 27.37
CA LYS A 450 -0.70 -2.89 27.88
C LYS A 450 -0.78 -4.23 28.60
N ALA A 451 -0.09 -5.23 28.09
CA ALA A 451 0.06 -6.55 28.67
C ALA A 451 1.03 -6.59 29.87
N ARG A 452 1.64 -5.44 30.23
CA ARG A 452 2.65 -5.30 31.29
C ARG A 452 3.87 -6.20 31.09
N GLN A 453 4.24 -6.42 29.83
CA GLN A 453 5.49 -7.08 29.44
C GLN A 453 6.64 -6.06 29.45
N GLU A 454 7.85 -6.53 29.67
CA GLU A 454 9.04 -5.68 29.63
C GLU A 454 9.37 -5.26 28.20
N LEU A 455 9.76 -3.99 28.06
CA LEU A 455 10.29 -3.45 26.82
C LEU A 455 11.81 -3.52 26.83
N SER A 456 12.41 -3.88 25.70
CA SER A 456 13.83 -3.64 25.48
C SER A 456 14.11 -2.13 25.40
N ARG A 457 15.37 -1.73 25.59
CA ARG A 457 15.78 -0.32 25.48
C ARG A 457 15.39 0.29 24.13
N SER A 458 15.64 -0.43 23.03
CA SER A 458 15.29 0.03 21.68
C SER A 458 13.78 0.16 21.45
N GLU A 459 12.97 -0.72 22.05
CA GLU A 459 11.50 -0.67 21.94
C GLU A 459 10.94 0.55 22.71
N ALA A 460 11.50 0.84 23.88
CA ALA A 460 11.13 2.01 24.68
C ALA A 460 11.52 3.31 23.97
N GLU A 461 12.76 3.39 23.45
CA GLU A 461 13.25 4.54 22.68
C GLU A 461 12.37 4.81 21.45
N PHE A 462 11.91 3.77 20.75
CA PHE A 462 10.98 3.90 19.63
C PHE A 462 9.66 4.57 20.05
N LEU A 463 8.97 4.07 21.09
CA LEU A 463 7.71 4.65 21.55
C LEU A 463 7.89 6.07 22.14
N GLN A 464 9.02 6.33 22.79
CA GLN A 464 9.38 7.66 23.31
C GLN A 464 9.60 8.66 22.17
N SER A 465 10.27 8.26 21.09
CA SER A 465 10.49 9.13 19.92
C SER A 465 9.17 9.59 19.27
N LEU A 466 8.12 8.77 19.38
CA LEU A 466 6.77 9.09 18.92
C LEU A 466 5.93 9.86 19.96
N GLY A 467 6.46 10.09 21.16
CA GLY A 467 5.78 10.74 22.29
C GLY A 467 4.64 9.89 22.87
N LEU A 468 4.72 8.56 22.74
CA LEU A 468 3.68 7.62 23.17
C LEU A 468 3.96 7.00 24.54
N LEU A 469 5.21 7.07 25.01
CA LEU A 469 5.68 6.49 26.25
C LEU A 469 6.44 7.53 27.09
N GLU A 470 6.16 7.57 28.39
CA GLU A 470 6.93 8.34 29.37
C GLU A 470 7.23 7.44 30.58
N GLY A 471 8.50 7.24 30.88
CA GLY A 471 8.94 6.15 31.78
C GLY A 471 8.45 4.80 31.25
N ASN A 472 7.66 4.09 32.07
CA ASN A 472 7.08 2.78 31.74
C ASN A 472 5.55 2.82 31.49
N LYS A 473 4.97 4.01 31.25
CA LYS A 473 3.54 4.19 31.05
C LYS A 473 3.26 4.91 29.73
N LEU A 474 2.14 4.55 29.10
CA LEU A 474 1.67 5.27 27.92
C LEU A 474 1.28 6.70 28.32
N THR A 475 1.67 7.66 27.48
CA THR A 475 1.18 9.04 27.57
C THR A 475 -0.31 9.08 27.17
N GLN A 476 -0.98 10.23 27.36
CA GLN A 476 -2.34 10.40 26.82
C GLN A 476 -2.42 10.11 25.32
N ARG A 477 -1.36 10.47 24.56
CA ARG A 477 -1.24 10.18 23.13
C ARG A 477 -1.06 8.68 22.87
N GLY A 478 -0.27 7.99 23.69
CA GLY A 478 -0.12 6.54 23.62
C GLY A 478 -1.42 5.79 23.92
N GLU A 479 -2.19 6.25 24.91
CA GLU A 479 -3.53 5.73 25.22
C GLU A 479 -4.51 5.92 24.06
N GLN A 480 -4.49 7.10 23.43
CA GLN A 480 -5.29 7.36 22.23
C GLN A 480 -4.85 6.49 21.05
N ALA A 481 -3.54 6.36 20.80
CA ALA A 481 -3.03 5.49 19.73
C ALA A 481 -3.50 4.04 19.93
N TRP A 482 -3.35 3.48 21.13
CA TRP A 482 -3.87 2.15 21.45
C TRP A 482 -5.39 2.02 21.22
N TYR A 483 -6.15 3.05 21.58
CA TYR A 483 -7.60 3.05 21.42
C TYR A 483 -8.02 3.10 19.94
N TYR A 484 -7.42 3.98 19.15
CA TYR A 484 -7.82 4.27 17.77
C TYR A 484 -7.21 3.35 16.71
N ILE A 485 -6.06 2.70 16.95
CA ILE A 485 -5.49 1.73 16.00
C ILE A 485 -6.49 0.59 15.81
N ASN A 486 -7.15 0.54 14.66
CA ASN A 486 -8.04 -0.55 14.27
C ASN A 486 -7.56 -1.15 12.96
N PHE A 487 -8.05 -2.37 12.68
CA PHE A 487 -7.65 -3.11 11.50
C PHE A 487 -8.06 -2.35 10.23
N TYR A 488 -9.37 -2.17 10.06
CA TYR A 488 -9.94 -1.27 9.06
C TYR A 488 -9.99 0.18 9.57
N GLU A 489 -10.10 1.16 8.68
CA GLU A 489 -10.15 2.61 9.00
C GLU A 489 -11.40 3.08 9.78
N TYR A 490 -12.17 2.15 10.35
CA TYR A 490 -13.30 2.41 11.23
C TYR A 490 -12.81 2.44 12.69
N ALA A 491 -12.86 3.58 13.40
CA ALA A 491 -12.62 3.56 14.86
C ALA A 491 -13.31 4.71 15.63
N PRO A 492 -14.16 4.48 16.68
CA PRO A 492 -14.53 3.22 17.38
C PRO A 492 -16.04 3.02 17.68
N PRO A 493 -16.52 1.87 18.22
CA PRO A 493 -16.43 0.49 17.72
C PRO A 493 -17.29 0.23 16.46
N PHE A 494 -17.97 1.26 15.93
CA PHE A 494 -18.72 1.27 14.69
C PHE A 494 -18.37 2.53 13.90
N GLY A 495 -18.60 2.51 12.58
CA GLY A 495 -18.50 3.71 11.76
C GLY A 495 -19.50 4.80 12.17
N VAL A 496 -19.45 5.93 11.50
CA VAL A 496 -20.38 7.04 11.64
C VAL A 496 -21.71 6.65 11.00
N LYS A 497 -22.83 6.84 11.72
CA LYS A 497 -24.15 6.51 11.19
C LYS A 497 -24.49 7.38 10.00
N ARG A 498 -25.00 6.78 8.93
CA ARG A 498 -25.46 7.48 7.73
C ARG A 498 -26.93 7.15 7.47
N VAL A 499 -27.73 8.17 7.18
CA VAL A 499 -29.16 8.02 6.88
C VAL A 499 -29.51 8.80 5.63
N ILE A 500 -30.47 8.30 4.85
CA ILE A 500 -31.13 9.07 3.80
C ILE A 500 -32.50 9.55 4.31
N LYS A 501 -32.78 10.84 4.14
CA LYS A 501 -34.03 11.49 4.49
C LYS A 501 -34.90 11.66 3.24
N ILE A 502 -36.06 11.02 3.25
CA ILE A 502 -37.08 11.17 2.19
C ILE A 502 -38.33 11.68 2.89
N ASP A 503 -38.68 12.93 2.63
CA ASP A 503 -39.76 13.67 3.30
C ASP A 503 -39.62 13.63 4.83
N SER A 504 -40.59 13.06 5.55
CA SER A 504 -40.59 12.89 7.01
C SER A 504 -40.01 11.55 7.49
N SER A 505 -39.56 10.69 6.58
CA SER A 505 -39.03 9.36 6.90
C SER A 505 -37.50 9.31 6.87
N GLU A 506 -36.91 8.64 7.86
CA GLU A 506 -35.47 8.37 7.91
C GLU A 506 -35.20 6.89 7.63
N LYS A 507 -34.25 6.61 6.73
CA LYS A 507 -33.79 5.25 6.44
C LYS A 507 -32.28 5.14 6.66
N TYR A 508 -31.86 4.14 7.42
CA TYR A 508 -30.45 3.88 7.68
C TYR A 508 -29.76 3.28 6.44
N LEU A 509 -28.58 3.83 6.13
CA LEU A 509 -27.63 3.32 5.14
C LEU A 509 -26.47 2.62 5.85
N GLU A 510 -25.53 2.06 5.08
CA GLU A 510 -24.29 1.50 5.63
C GLU A 510 -23.47 2.59 6.33
N ASP A 511 -22.90 2.25 7.48
CA ASP A 511 -22.05 3.13 8.30
C ASP A 511 -20.78 3.55 7.52
N VAL A 512 -20.31 4.75 7.79
CA VAL A 512 -19.15 5.37 7.11
C VAL A 512 -17.91 5.27 8.00
N SER A 513 -16.73 5.02 7.43
CA SER A 513 -15.47 5.01 8.21
C SER A 513 -15.11 6.44 8.68
N PHE A 514 -14.20 6.57 9.65
CA PHE A 514 -13.80 7.91 10.11
C PHE A 514 -12.94 8.64 9.08
N SER A 515 -12.18 7.88 8.29
CA SER A 515 -11.44 8.38 7.13
C SER A 515 -12.41 8.85 6.03
N ASP A 516 -13.36 8.00 5.62
CA ASP A 516 -14.38 8.37 4.62
C ASP A 516 -15.24 9.55 5.07
N LEU A 517 -15.54 9.69 6.37
CA LEU A 517 -16.21 10.89 6.89
C LEU A 517 -15.42 12.13 6.45
N VAL A 518 -14.11 12.17 6.72
CA VAL A 518 -13.24 13.30 6.39
C VAL A 518 -13.12 13.52 4.88
N GLU A 519 -13.05 12.45 4.09
CA GLU A 519 -12.69 12.51 2.67
C GLU A 519 -13.87 12.55 1.69
N LYS A 520 -15.05 12.08 2.10
CA LYS A 520 -16.15 11.81 1.17
C LYS A 520 -17.51 12.24 1.67
N PHE A 521 -17.71 12.40 2.98
CA PHE A 521 -19.03 12.65 3.56
C PHE A 521 -19.09 13.95 4.37
N GLN A 522 -18.83 15.07 3.69
CA GLN A 522 -18.97 16.43 4.21
C GLN A 522 -20.20 17.13 3.61
N VAL A 523 -20.74 18.17 4.26
CA VAL A 523 -21.90 18.92 3.74
C VAL A 523 -21.60 19.44 2.32
N GLY A 524 -22.44 19.08 1.35
CA GLY A 524 -22.25 19.37 -0.07
C GLY A 524 -21.63 18.24 -0.89
N CYS A 525 -21.18 17.14 -0.27
CA CYS A 525 -20.67 15.99 -0.99
C CYS A 525 -21.80 15.13 -1.56
N PHE A 526 -21.68 14.71 -2.82
CA PHE A 526 -22.56 13.74 -3.44
C PHE A 526 -22.27 12.33 -2.90
N ASP A 527 -23.32 11.65 -2.46
CA ASP A 527 -23.30 10.24 -2.11
C ASP A 527 -23.73 9.40 -3.32
N TYR A 528 -22.75 8.97 -4.11
CA TYR A 528 -22.97 8.14 -5.30
C TYR A 528 -23.54 6.75 -4.99
N THR A 529 -23.53 6.31 -3.73
CA THR A 529 -24.11 5.00 -3.36
C THR A 529 -25.61 5.05 -3.17
N SER A 530 -26.14 6.24 -2.90
CA SER A 530 -27.58 6.50 -2.70
C SER A 530 -28.13 7.58 -3.64
N ASP A 531 -27.38 7.97 -4.66
CA ASP A 531 -27.73 9.01 -5.65
C ASP A 531 -28.24 10.31 -4.98
N GLY A 532 -27.58 10.72 -3.89
CA GLY A 532 -27.99 11.85 -3.04
C GLY A 532 -26.86 12.83 -2.72
N ILE A 533 -27.12 13.77 -1.82
CA ILE A 533 -26.14 14.73 -1.30
C ILE A 533 -26.15 14.75 0.22
N VAL A 534 -25.00 14.91 0.86
CA VAL A 534 -24.90 15.19 2.29
C VAL A 534 -25.37 16.63 2.54
N ALA A 535 -26.53 16.79 3.17
CA ALA A 535 -27.06 18.12 3.47
C ALA A 535 -26.76 18.56 4.91
N ASN A 536 -26.55 17.61 5.83
CA ASN A 536 -26.32 17.93 7.23
C ASN A 536 -25.46 16.88 7.94
N ILE A 537 -24.75 17.32 8.98
CA ILE A 537 -23.94 16.48 9.87
C ILE A 537 -24.31 16.80 11.31
N GLN A 538 -24.88 15.82 12.01
CA GLN A 538 -25.22 15.96 13.42
C GLN A 538 -24.00 15.72 14.30
N ILE A 539 -23.69 16.68 15.17
CA ILE A 539 -22.58 16.63 16.11
C ILE A 539 -23.10 16.37 17.53
N GLY A 540 -22.31 15.72 18.38
CA GLY A 540 -22.59 15.56 19.80
C GLY A 540 -21.34 15.28 20.66
N GLY A 541 -21.57 14.70 21.83
CA GLY A 541 -20.54 14.46 22.87
C GLY A 541 -20.39 15.66 23.83
N SER A 542 -19.67 15.47 24.94
CA SER A 542 -19.54 16.48 26.02
C SER A 542 -18.91 17.81 25.58
N LYS A 543 -18.18 17.80 24.46
CA LYS A 543 -17.59 18.99 23.84
C LYS A 543 -18.22 19.39 22.50
N GLY A 544 -19.27 18.70 22.03
CA GLY A 544 -19.92 19.00 20.75
C GLY A 544 -19.02 18.89 19.53
N ARG A 545 -18.10 17.91 19.49
CA ARG A 545 -17.09 17.75 18.42
C ARG A 545 -17.09 16.36 17.77
N VAL A 546 -17.94 15.46 18.22
CA VAL A 546 -18.01 14.08 17.70
C VAL A 546 -19.17 13.99 16.73
N VAL A 547 -18.90 13.62 15.49
CA VAL A 547 -19.95 13.37 14.50
C VAL A 547 -20.75 12.12 14.91
N ARG A 548 -22.07 12.26 15.01
CA ARG A 548 -23.00 11.18 15.38
C ARG A 548 -23.73 10.60 14.18
N LYS A 549 -24.19 11.45 13.26
CA LYS A 549 -25.03 11.05 12.13
C LYS A 549 -24.77 11.95 10.92
N ILE A 550 -24.64 11.35 9.74
CA ILE A 550 -24.59 12.00 8.43
C ILE A 550 -25.98 11.89 7.80
N GLU A 551 -26.54 13.01 7.36
CA GLU A 551 -27.86 13.06 6.73
C GLU A 551 -27.73 13.35 5.24
N VAL A 552 -28.10 12.36 4.43
CA VAL A 552 -28.13 12.41 2.97
C VAL A 552 -29.56 12.71 2.52
N TYR A 553 -29.70 13.55 1.50
CA TYR A 553 -30.98 13.89 0.89
C TYR A 553 -30.96 13.52 -0.59
N PRO A 554 -32.12 13.14 -1.18
CA PRO A 554 -32.25 13.00 -2.61
C PRO A 554 -31.79 14.26 -3.33
N LEU A 555 -31.11 14.09 -4.46
CA LEU A 555 -30.73 15.22 -5.31
C LEU A 555 -32.03 15.88 -5.82
N SER A 556 -32.39 17.06 -5.33
CA SER A 556 -33.60 17.79 -5.74
C SER A 556 -33.39 19.27 -5.50
N GLU A 557 -33.62 20.10 -6.52
CA GLU A 557 -33.40 21.55 -6.39
C GLU A 557 -34.18 22.14 -5.20
N GLN A 558 -35.45 21.74 -5.02
CA GLN A 558 -36.29 22.24 -3.93
C GLN A 558 -35.68 21.91 -2.55
N LEU A 559 -35.19 20.69 -2.35
CA LEU A 559 -34.57 20.27 -1.09
C LEU A 559 -33.20 20.92 -0.84
N LEU A 560 -32.49 21.25 -1.92
CA LEU A 560 -31.20 21.91 -1.80
C LEU A 560 -31.37 23.40 -1.48
N TYR A 561 -32.36 24.07 -2.07
CA TYR A 561 -32.71 25.46 -1.73
C TYR A 561 -33.20 25.61 -0.28
N SER A 562 -33.71 24.55 0.35
CA SER A 562 -34.10 24.60 1.77
C SER A 562 -32.92 24.54 2.74
N HIS A 563 -31.67 24.47 2.24
CA HIS A 563 -30.45 24.44 3.05
C HIS A 563 -29.51 25.58 2.60
N ASP A 564 -29.24 26.54 3.49
CA ASP A 564 -28.52 27.79 3.17
C ASP A 564 -27.19 27.57 2.43
N ALA A 565 -26.38 26.61 2.90
CA ALA A 565 -25.08 26.31 2.29
C ALA A 565 -25.20 25.81 0.84
N LEU A 566 -26.22 25.01 0.54
CA LEU A 566 -26.42 24.41 -0.78
C LEU A 566 -27.16 25.36 -1.73
N ALA A 567 -28.05 26.21 -1.20
CA ALA A 567 -28.76 27.22 -1.96
C ALA A 567 -27.80 28.15 -2.71
N TYR A 568 -26.80 28.69 -2.00
CA TYR A 568 -25.76 29.53 -2.60
C TYR A 568 -24.98 28.79 -3.70
N THR A 569 -24.55 27.56 -3.43
CA THR A 569 -23.78 26.75 -4.38
C THR A 569 -24.58 26.49 -5.67
N ILE A 570 -25.88 26.25 -5.57
CA ILE A 570 -26.75 26.04 -6.73
C ILE A 570 -26.94 27.30 -7.56
N GLU A 571 -27.06 28.47 -6.92
CA GLU A 571 -27.13 29.74 -7.63
C GLU A 571 -25.86 30.01 -8.44
N GLU A 572 -24.69 29.80 -7.84
CA GLU A 572 -23.41 29.94 -8.56
C GLU A 572 -23.24 28.87 -9.66
N TYR A 573 -23.74 27.64 -9.45
CA TYR A 573 -23.79 26.61 -10.49
C TYR A 573 -24.65 27.05 -11.68
N LYS A 574 -25.87 27.53 -11.44
CA LYS A 574 -26.79 27.99 -12.49
C LYS A 574 -26.21 29.18 -13.23
N LYS A 575 -25.70 30.17 -12.51
CA LYS A 575 -25.05 31.36 -13.06
C LYS A 575 -23.87 30.99 -13.95
N THR A 576 -23.03 30.05 -13.50
CA THR A 576 -21.88 29.55 -14.28
C THR A 576 -22.34 28.88 -15.58
N LYS A 577 -23.33 27.98 -15.53
CA LYS A 577 -23.88 27.33 -16.74
C LYS A 577 -24.42 28.37 -17.73
N ILE A 578 -25.19 29.35 -17.25
CA ILE A 578 -25.71 30.45 -18.09
C ILE A 578 -24.57 31.27 -18.70
N GLN A 579 -23.53 31.62 -17.94
CA GLN A 579 -22.33 32.31 -18.44
C GLN A 579 -21.60 31.51 -19.52
N TRP A 580 -21.61 30.18 -19.41
CA TRP A 580 -21.06 29.29 -20.42
C TRP A 580 -21.93 29.12 -21.66
N GLY A 581 -23.16 29.68 -21.66
CA GLY A 581 -24.15 29.52 -22.71
C GLY A 581 -24.88 28.17 -22.67
N GLU A 582 -24.90 27.52 -21.51
CA GLU A 582 -25.43 26.18 -21.30
C GLU A 582 -26.68 26.23 -20.41
N GLN A 583 -27.65 25.34 -20.68
CA GLN A 583 -28.83 25.22 -19.83
C GLN A 583 -28.45 24.50 -18.53
N PRO A 584 -28.74 25.03 -17.33
CA PRO A 584 -28.49 24.33 -16.09
C PRO A 584 -29.43 23.13 -15.95
N GLY A 585 -28.91 22.00 -15.46
CA GLY A 585 -29.68 20.79 -15.24
C GLY A 585 -28.97 19.89 -14.24
N LEU A 586 -29.22 20.08 -12.95
CA LEU A 586 -28.48 19.44 -11.86
C LEU A 586 -28.40 17.91 -12.00
N HIS A 587 -29.55 17.24 -12.17
CA HIS A 587 -29.59 15.80 -12.38
C HIS A 587 -28.84 15.38 -13.64
N ARG A 588 -29.08 16.08 -14.75
CA ARG A 588 -28.46 15.76 -16.04
C ARG A 588 -26.94 15.86 -15.94
N ASP A 589 -26.43 16.92 -15.32
CA ASP A 589 -25.00 17.19 -15.21
C ASP A 589 -24.34 16.22 -14.20
N PHE A 590 -25.01 15.89 -13.09
CA PHE A 590 -24.56 14.85 -12.17
C PHE A 590 -24.44 13.48 -12.87
N TYR A 591 -25.50 13.03 -13.55
CA TYR A 591 -25.49 11.73 -14.24
C TYR A 591 -24.57 11.69 -15.47
N ARG A 592 -24.34 12.83 -16.14
CA ARG A 592 -23.35 12.94 -17.21
C ARG A 592 -21.91 13.07 -16.69
N GLY A 593 -21.72 13.27 -15.38
CA GLY A 593 -20.41 13.46 -14.76
C GLY A 593 -19.80 14.85 -14.95
N LEU A 594 -20.62 15.82 -15.40
CA LEU A 594 -20.24 17.22 -15.58
C LEU A 594 -20.29 18.01 -14.28
N LEU A 595 -20.90 17.46 -13.23
CA LEU A 595 -20.93 18.03 -11.89
C LEU A 595 -20.55 16.95 -10.87
N ARG A 596 -19.51 17.23 -10.07
CA ARG A 596 -19.05 16.37 -8.97
C ARG A 596 -18.72 17.19 -7.73
N SER A 597 -18.54 16.51 -6.61
CA SER A 597 -18.10 17.10 -5.36
C SER A 597 -16.79 16.47 -4.90
N GLU A 598 -15.94 17.24 -4.25
CA GLU A 598 -14.70 16.79 -3.62
C GLU A 598 -14.60 17.38 -2.21
N ALA A 599 -14.37 16.54 -1.20
CA ALA A 599 -14.04 17.01 0.14
C ALA A 599 -12.52 17.18 0.24
N VAL A 600 -12.07 18.42 0.32
CA VAL A 600 -10.65 18.74 0.49
C VAL A 600 -10.29 18.61 1.96
N SER A 601 -9.24 17.86 2.24
CA SER A 601 -8.70 17.69 3.59
C SER A 601 -7.32 18.32 3.71
N ASN A 602 -7.04 18.89 4.88
CA ASN A 602 -5.70 19.28 5.28
C ASN A 602 -5.04 18.07 5.93
N VAL A 603 -3.97 17.60 5.30
CA VAL A 603 -3.17 16.48 5.77
C VAL A 603 -1.91 17.01 6.44
N ILE A 604 -1.66 16.54 7.67
CA ILE A 604 -0.45 16.82 8.44
C ILE A 604 0.32 15.50 8.55
N PRO A 605 1.21 15.20 7.60
CA PRO A 605 2.06 14.02 7.65
C PRO A 605 3.30 14.25 8.53
N PRO A 606 4.02 13.18 8.92
CA PRO A 606 5.35 13.32 9.50
C PRO A 606 6.33 13.90 8.47
N THR A 607 7.30 14.67 8.95
CA THR A 607 8.30 15.35 8.10
C THR A 607 9.63 14.60 8.03
N THR A 608 9.81 13.55 8.84
CA THR A 608 11.01 12.71 8.88
C THR A 608 10.61 11.29 9.26
N GLY A 609 10.78 10.34 8.34
CA GLY A 609 10.48 8.92 8.51
C GLY A 609 9.06 8.62 9.00
N PHE A 610 8.96 7.58 9.83
CA PHE A 610 7.71 7.11 10.42
C PHE A 610 7.24 8.00 11.59
N GLY A 611 5.99 8.44 11.56
CA GLY A 611 5.42 9.28 12.60
C GLY A 611 3.91 9.47 12.50
N MET A 612 3.36 10.34 13.35
CA MET A 612 1.92 10.59 13.38
C MET A 612 1.45 11.35 12.14
N TYR A 613 0.27 10.96 11.71
CA TYR A 613 -0.43 11.43 10.54
C TYR A 613 -1.84 11.89 10.95
N ILE A 614 -2.25 13.07 10.50
CA ILE A 614 -3.57 13.64 10.84
C ILE A 614 -4.24 14.16 9.57
N LYS A 615 -5.47 13.71 9.30
CA LYS A 615 -6.34 14.31 8.28
C LYS A 615 -7.47 15.09 8.95
N LEU A 616 -7.65 16.34 8.52
CA LEU A 616 -8.74 17.22 8.96
C LEU A 616 -9.53 17.68 7.73
N PRO A 617 -10.86 17.62 7.74
CA PRO A 617 -11.64 18.16 6.63
C PRO A 617 -11.47 19.68 6.63
N TYR A 618 -11.31 20.27 5.44
CA TYR A 618 -11.08 21.71 5.26
C TYR A 618 -12.28 22.38 4.59
N LYS A 619 -12.68 21.89 3.42
CA LYS A 619 -13.79 22.45 2.65
C LYS A 619 -14.34 21.45 1.65
N VAL A 620 -15.51 21.75 1.09
CA VAL A 620 -16.11 20.98 -0.01
C VAL A 620 -16.14 21.83 -1.27
N LEU A 621 -15.77 21.23 -2.38
CA LEU A 621 -15.74 21.86 -3.69
C LEU A 621 -16.72 21.15 -4.61
N TRP A 622 -17.58 21.91 -5.29
CA TRP A 622 -18.27 21.45 -6.48
C TRP A 622 -17.41 21.75 -7.70
N ILE A 623 -17.10 20.71 -8.45
CA ILE A 623 -16.34 20.80 -9.69
C ILE A 623 -17.30 20.59 -10.84
N MET A 624 -17.37 21.60 -11.70
CA MET A 624 -18.19 21.62 -12.90
C MET A 624 -17.33 21.63 -14.15
N GLU A 625 -17.73 20.86 -15.14
CA GLU A 625 -17.16 20.85 -16.50
C GLU A 625 -18.22 21.35 -17.49
N SER A 626 -17.79 22.19 -18.44
CA SER A 626 -18.66 22.71 -19.49
C SER A 626 -18.97 21.62 -20.52
N GLU A 627 -20.17 21.64 -21.09
CA GLU A 627 -20.54 20.77 -22.21
C GLU A 627 -19.69 21.09 -23.45
N ARG A 628 -19.39 22.38 -23.66
CA ARG A 628 -18.48 22.82 -24.72
C ARG A 628 -17.02 22.66 -24.30
N GLY A 629 -16.11 22.49 -25.25
CA GLY A 629 -14.69 22.28 -24.99
C GLY A 629 -13.81 22.88 -26.08
N GLN A 630 -12.50 22.78 -25.87
CA GLN A 630 -11.47 23.18 -26.82
C GLN A 630 -10.74 21.94 -27.31
N VAL A 631 -10.46 21.91 -28.62
CA VAL A 631 -9.79 20.80 -29.29
C VAL A 631 -8.30 21.13 -29.40
N TYR A 632 -7.45 20.19 -29.02
CA TYR A 632 -6.00 20.30 -29.07
C TYR A 632 -5.42 19.17 -29.93
N ASP A 633 -4.48 19.51 -30.80
CA ASP A 633 -3.64 18.54 -31.51
C ASP A 633 -2.33 18.33 -30.73
N LEU A 634 -2.19 17.14 -30.14
CA LEU A 634 -0.99 16.72 -29.42
C LEU A 634 -0.21 15.73 -30.29
N SER A 635 0.62 16.27 -31.20
CA SER A 635 1.47 15.48 -32.11
C SER A 635 0.68 14.45 -32.96
N GLY A 636 -0.48 14.85 -33.50
CA GLY A 636 -1.35 14.04 -34.33
C GLY A 636 -2.46 13.29 -33.58
N LYS A 637 -2.49 13.35 -32.24
CA LYS A 637 -3.58 12.84 -31.41
C LYS A 637 -4.50 13.98 -30.97
N THR A 638 -5.81 13.83 -31.18
CA THR A 638 -6.78 14.84 -30.77
C THR A 638 -7.20 14.66 -29.30
N LEU A 639 -7.12 15.73 -28.52
CA LEU A 639 -7.62 15.80 -27.14
C LEU A 639 -8.64 16.93 -26.99
N VAL A 640 -9.73 16.68 -26.26
CA VAL A 640 -10.74 17.69 -25.92
C VAL A 640 -10.57 18.09 -24.46
N LEU A 641 -10.40 19.39 -24.20
CA LEU A 641 -10.39 19.95 -22.86
C LEU A 641 -11.62 20.81 -22.62
N HIS A 642 -12.37 20.49 -21.58
CA HIS A 642 -13.56 21.25 -21.19
C HIS A 642 -13.21 22.40 -20.25
N ARG A 643 -13.97 23.50 -20.31
CA ARG A 643 -13.82 24.57 -19.33
C ARG A 643 -14.27 24.03 -17.99
N ARG A 644 -13.55 24.40 -16.94
CA ARG A 644 -13.86 23.96 -15.58
C ARG A 644 -14.15 25.15 -14.69
N LYS A 645 -15.12 25.00 -13.81
CA LYS A 645 -15.37 25.91 -12.69
C LYS A 645 -15.36 25.12 -11.41
N VAL A 646 -14.72 25.68 -10.40
CA VAL A 646 -14.78 25.18 -9.02
C VAL A 646 -15.60 26.16 -8.20
N ILE A 647 -16.61 25.65 -7.51
CA ILE A 647 -17.48 26.40 -6.60
C ILE A 647 -17.24 25.85 -5.20
N GLU A 648 -16.84 26.71 -4.27
CA GLU A 648 -16.72 26.31 -2.87
C GLU A 648 -18.12 26.23 -2.24
N VAL A 649 -18.40 25.12 -1.56
CA VAL A 649 -19.64 24.97 -0.79
C VAL A 649 -19.42 25.61 0.58
N PRO A 650 -20.20 26.64 0.97
CA PRO A 650 -20.09 27.30 2.28
C PRO A 650 -20.73 26.44 3.39
N GLY A 651 -20.40 25.15 3.41
CA GLY A 651 -20.92 24.16 4.35
C GLY A 651 -19.99 23.95 5.54
N PHE A 652 -20.57 23.54 6.67
CA PHE A 652 -19.79 23.12 7.83
C PHE A 652 -19.06 21.80 7.56
N VAL A 653 -17.78 21.74 7.92
CA VAL A 653 -16.98 20.52 7.87
C VAL A 653 -16.72 19.94 9.26
N ALA A 654 -16.70 18.61 9.36
CA ALA A 654 -16.67 17.91 10.63
C ALA A 654 -15.91 16.58 10.55
N GLY A 655 -15.14 16.28 11.60
CA GLY A 655 -14.43 15.01 11.71
C GLY A 655 -12.93 15.21 11.87
N ARG A 656 -12.25 14.10 12.19
CA ARG A 656 -10.80 14.03 12.29
C ARG A 656 -10.41 12.57 12.16
N TYR A 657 -9.42 12.30 11.34
CA TYR A 657 -8.75 11.02 11.28
C TYR A 657 -7.30 11.19 11.71
N SER A 658 -6.78 10.25 12.50
CA SER A 658 -5.38 10.27 12.94
C SER A 658 -4.84 8.85 13.01
N ASP A 659 -3.67 8.66 12.42
CA ASP A 659 -2.95 7.40 12.44
C ASP A 659 -1.43 7.64 12.38
N PHE A 660 -0.65 6.69 11.90
CA PHE A 660 0.79 6.80 11.68
C PHE A 660 1.15 6.38 10.26
N THR A 661 2.07 7.13 9.63
CA THR A 661 2.58 6.82 8.29
C THR A 661 4.05 7.22 8.15
N TYR A 662 4.61 7.01 6.97
CA TYR A 662 5.94 7.49 6.57
C TYR A 662 5.80 8.79 5.80
N GLY A 663 6.66 9.76 6.09
CA GLY A 663 6.65 11.05 5.42
C GLY A 663 7.97 11.78 5.53
N GLU A 664 8.26 12.59 4.52
CA GLU A 664 9.52 13.27 4.36
C GLU A 664 9.30 14.69 3.82
N LEU A 665 9.97 15.66 4.45
CA LEU A 665 10.04 17.05 3.98
C LEU A 665 11.35 17.30 3.24
N TYR A 666 11.25 17.91 2.07
CA TYR A 666 12.36 18.34 1.22
C TYR A 666 12.28 19.85 1.01
N GLU A 667 13.40 20.53 1.24
CA GLU A 667 13.55 21.93 0.82
C GLU A 667 14.03 21.95 -0.64
N LEU A 668 13.30 22.70 -1.48
CA LEU A 668 13.58 22.83 -2.91
C LEU A 668 14.39 24.10 -3.17
N ASP A 669 15.18 24.13 -4.26
CA ASP A 669 15.84 25.36 -4.70
C ASP A 669 14.77 26.45 -4.97
N SER A 670 15.05 27.69 -4.54
CA SER A 670 14.12 28.80 -4.66
C SER A 670 13.76 29.14 -6.11
N ARG A 671 14.58 28.73 -7.08
CA ARG A 671 14.37 28.90 -8.53
C ARG A 671 13.44 27.85 -9.15
N GLU A 672 13.11 26.77 -8.44
CA GLU A 672 12.27 25.70 -8.99
C GLU A 672 10.86 26.18 -9.32
N ASP A 673 10.32 25.75 -10.44
CA ASP A 673 8.91 25.98 -10.74
C ASP A 673 8.05 24.91 -10.07
N ILE A 674 7.12 25.34 -9.21
CA ILE A 674 6.26 24.41 -8.44
C ILE A 674 5.38 23.58 -9.37
N ASN A 675 4.88 24.14 -10.47
CA ASN A 675 4.01 23.40 -11.39
C ASN A 675 4.80 22.32 -12.13
N LYS A 676 6.06 22.61 -12.48
CA LYS A 676 6.95 21.63 -13.12
C LYS A 676 7.39 20.54 -12.16
N ILE A 677 7.68 20.88 -10.90
CA ILE A 677 7.95 19.88 -9.84
C ILE A 677 6.71 19.01 -9.60
N ARG A 678 5.51 19.60 -9.59
CA ARG A 678 4.24 18.87 -9.49
C ARG A 678 4.08 17.89 -10.66
N LEU A 679 4.35 18.33 -11.90
CA LEU A 679 4.38 17.45 -13.06
C LEU A 679 5.39 16.31 -12.89
N GLY A 680 6.57 16.59 -12.35
CA GLY A 680 7.57 15.56 -12.03
C GLY A 680 7.08 14.51 -11.03
N LEU A 681 6.42 14.93 -9.96
CA LEU A 681 5.85 14.03 -8.93
C LEU A 681 4.70 13.17 -9.48
N ALA A 682 3.80 13.77 -10.26
CA ALA A 682 2.71 13.06 -10.90
C ALA A 682 3.25 12.04 -11.93
N THR A 683 4.23 12.44 -12.74
CA THR A 683 4.91 11.57 -13.72
C THR A 683 5.64 10.41 -13.04
N LEU A 684 6.30 10.65 -11.89
CA LEU A 684 6.90 9.59 -11.08
C LEU A 684 5.85 8.58 -10.61
N SER A 685 4.66 9.04 -10.21
CA SER A 685 3.55 8.15 -9.82
C SER A 685 3.05 7.30 -11.00
N VAL A 686 2.92 7.89 -12.20
CA VAL A 686 2.57 7.17 -13.44
C VAL A 686 3.62 6.12 -13.77
N PHE A 687 4.91 6.47 -13.69
CA PHE A 687 6.01 5.53 -13.92
C PHE A 687 5.98 4.33 -12.97
N LEU A 688 5.77 4.59 -11.67
CA LEU A 688 5.65 3.54 -10.66
C LEU A 688 4.42 2.65 -10.91
N ARG A 689 3.30 3.23 -11.35
CA ARG A 689 2.09 2.49 -11.72
C ARG A 689 2.33 1.57 -12.91
N GLU A 690 2.93 2.05 -13.99
CA GLU A 690 3.09 1.24 -15.21
C GLU A 690 4.24 0.24 -15.12
N LYS A 691 5.36 0.62 -14.52
CA LYS A 691 6.56 -0.23 -14.48
C LYS A 691 6.57 -1.19 -13.31
N TYR A 692 6.09 -0.74 -12.15
CA TYR A 692 6.12 -1.50 -10.91
C TYR A 692 4.73 -1.99 -10.48
N ASN A 693 3.66 -1.67 -11.21
CA ASN A 693 2.27 -2.00 -10.82
C ASN A 693 1.87 -1.46 -9.44
N LEU A 694 2.56 -0.44 -8.93
CA LEU A 694 2.21 0.19 -7.66
C LEU A 694 0.91 0.99 -7.79
N PRO A 695 0.08 1.10 -6.74
CA PRO A 695 -1.08 1.98 -6.76
C PRO A 695 -0.72 3.41 -7.15
N LEU A 696 -1.59 4.09 -7.90
CA LEU A 696 -1.33 5.46 -8.34
C LEU A 696 -1.15 6.43 -7.15
N TRP A 697 -1.85 6.13 -6.05
CA TRP A 697 -1.85 6.88 -4.79
C TRP A 697 -0.83 6.36 -3.76
N THR A 698 0.18 5.61 -4.21
CA THR A 698 1.24 5.08 -3.32
C THR A 698 1.90 6.20 -2.49
N PHE A 699 2.15 7.33 -3.14
CA PHE A 699 2.68 8.53 -2.49
C PHE A 699 1.75 9.71 -2.73
N SER A 700 1.44 10.42 -1.66
CA SER A 700 0.82 11.73 -1.69
C SER A 700 1.86 12.82 -1.45
N TYR A 701 1.59 14.02 -1.95
CA TYR A 701 2.52 15.13 -1.84
C TYR A 701 1.81 16.47 -1.65
N SER A 702 2.53 17.41 -1.06
CA SER A 702 2.15 18.82 -1.00
C SER A 702 3.35 19.68 -1.35
N LEU A 703 3.08 20.74 -2.12
CA LEU A 703 4.07 21.74 -2.51
C LEU A 703 3.66 23.07 -1.90
N SER A 704 4.61 23.80 -1.36
CA SER A 704 4.35 25.09 -0.71
C SER A 704 5.46 26.08 -1.02
N SER A 705 5.09 27.36 -1.14
CA SER A 705 6.02 28.49 -1.28
C SER A 705 5.70 29.52 -0.21
N PHE A 706 6.62 29.72 0.74
CA PHE A 706 6.45 30.72 1.80
C PHE A 706 7.76 31.47 2.03
N GLY A 707 7.71 32.81 2.01
CA GLY A 707 8.88 33.66 2.29
C GLY A 707 10.08 33.39 1.36
N GLY A 708 9.81 33.06 0.09
CA GLY A 708 10.85 32.73 -0.90
C GLY A 708 11.43 31.31 -0.79
N ARG A 709 11.04 30.53 0.23
CA ARG A 709 11.40 29.11 0.35
C ARG A 709 10.33 28.26 -0.30
N LYS A 710 10.77 27.18 -0.97
CA LYS A 710 9.90 26.19 -1.59
C LYS A 710 10.12 24.85 -0.88
N THR A 711 9.03 24.17 -0.55
CA THR A 711 9.09 22.89 0.16
C THR A 711 8.18 21.87 -0.51
N LEU A 712 8.67 20.63 -0.55
CA LEU A 712 7.91 19.44 -0.92
C LEU A 712 7.76 18.57 0.33
N VAL A 713 6.54 18.17 0.66
CA VAL A 713 6.30 17.10 1.62
C VAL A 713 5.74 15.91 0.87
N LEU A 714 6.37 14.75 1.03
CA LEU A 714 5.97 13.47 0.43
C LEU A 714 5.59 12.51 1.56
N TRP A 715 4.46 11.82 1.46
CA TRP A 715 4.06 10.81 2.44
C TRP A 715 3.34 9.63 1.80
N GLU A 716 3.22 8.55 2.54
CA GLU A 716 2.49 7.36 2.12
C GLU A 716 1.06 7.36 2.65
N GLU A 717 0.06 7.05 1.82
CA GLU A 717 -1.31 6.87 2.30
C GLU A 717 -1.47 5.55 3.07
N GLU A 718 -0.87 4.48 2.57
CA GLU A 718 -1.08 3.12 3.10
C GLU A 718 0.02 2.62 4.04
N CYS A 719 0.89 3.53 4.53
CA CYS A 719 1.92 3.24 5.53
C CYS A 719 2.69 1.93 5.26
N ALA A 720 3.29 1.82 4.08
CA ALA A 720 4.00 0.63 3.63
C ALA A 720 5.50 0.65 3.97
N GLY A 721 6.06 1.84 4.22
CA GLY A 721 7.49 2.09 4.37
C GLY A 721 8.26 2.11 3.04
N TYR A 722 7.59 2.37 1.93
CA TYR A 722 8.20 2.45 0.61
C TYR A 722 9.16 3.64 0.45
N ILE A 723 8.93 4.77 1.12
CA ILE A 723 9.84 5.93 1.11
C ILE A 723 11.24 5.49 1.59
N GLU A 724 11.30 4.66 2.63
CA GLU A 724 12.56 4.15 3.18
C GLU A 724 13.07 2.90 2.42
N LYS A 725 12.16 2.07 1.86
CA LYS A 725 12.49 0.75 1.30
C LYS A 725 12.82 0.75 -0.19
N LEU A 726 12.24 1.65 -1.00
CA LEU A 726 12.45 1.67 -2.44
C LEU A 726 13.89 2.08 -2.80
N ASP A 727 14.45 1.44 -3.82
CA ASP A 727 15.72 1.83 -4.40
C ASP A 727 15.52 3.02 -5.36
N TRP A 728 15.54 4.22 -4.79
CA TRP A 728 15.37 5.48 -5.52
C TRP A 728 16.45 5.70 -6.57
N ALA A 729 17.66 5.15 -6.39
CA ALA A 729 18.75 5.28 -7.36
C ALA A 729 18.49 4.41 -8.59
N LYS A 730 17.99 3.18 -8.39
CA LYS A 730 17.51 2.34 -9.48
C LYS A 730 16.36 3.00 -10.24
N ILE A 731 15.37 3.54 -9.52
CA ILE A 731 14.24 4.27 -10.13
C ILE A 731 14.74 5.46 -10.97
N TYR A 732 15.71 6.23 -10.46
CA TYR A 732 16.34 7.34 -11.19
C TYR A 732 16.99 6.92 -12.51
N ASN A 733 17.68 5.78 -12.55
CA ASN A 733 18.32 5.29 -13.77
C ASN A 733 17.32 4.71 -14.77
N GLU A 734 16.22 4.16 -14.28
CA GLU A 734 15.24 3.48 -15.11
C GLU A 734 14.22 4.39 -15.79
N ILE A 735 14.03 5.61 -15.27
CA ILE A 735 12.99 6.52 -15.73
C ILE A 735 13.26 7.07 -17.13
N ASP A 736 14.52 7.23 -17.54
CA ASP A 736 14.86 7.71 -18.89
C ASP A 736 14.32 6.77 -19.98
N GLY A 737 14.39 5.46 -19.72
CA GLY A 737 13.88 4.40 -20.58
C GLY A 737 12.38 4.15 -20.46
N PHE A 738 11.65 4.95 -19.68
CA PHE A 738 10.19 4.84 -19.60
C PHE A 738 9.56 5.26 -20.93
N ALA A 739 8.80 4.33 -21.52
CA ALA A 739 7.97 4.54 -22.68
C ALA A 739 6.50 4.58 -22.23
N PRO A 740 5.88 5.76 -22.15
CA PRO A 740 4.51 5.93 -21.69
C PRO A 740 3.52 5.17 -22.56
N SER A 741 2.60 4.44 -21.93
CA SER A 741 1.50 3.76 -22.61
C SER A 741 0.34 4.71 -22.97
N ASP A 742 -0.66 4.20 -23.70
CA ASP A 742 -1.90 4.94 -23.97
C ASP A 742 -2.71 5.25 -22.67
N LEU A 743 -2.37 4.60 -21.54
CA LEU A 743 -2.97 4.89 -20.23
C LEU A 743 -2.20 5.94 -19.44
N SER A 744 -0.95 6.28 -19.82
CA SER A 744 -0.11 7.17 -19.02
C SER A 744 -0.73 8.55 -18.85
N GLU A 745 -1.35 9.11 -19.90
CA GLU A 745 -2.05 10.40 -19.85
C GLU A 745 -3.27 10.34 -18.92
N ILE A 746 -4.00 9.23 -18.97
CA ILE A 746 -5.16 8.99 -18.10
C ILE A 746 -4.71 8.88 -16.64
N TYR A 747 -3.62 8.16 -16.36
CA TYR A 747 -3.05 8.06 -15.02
C TYR A 747 -2.50 9.41 -14.54
N LEU A 748 -1.91 10.22 -15.43
CA LEU A 748 -1.47 11.57 -15.08
C LEU A 748 -2.66 12.44 -14.66
N LEU A 749 -3.72 12.44 -15.47
CA LEU A 749 -4.97 13.17 -15.19
C LEU A 749 -5.61 12.70 -13.88
N GLN A 750 -5.71 11.38 -13.67
CA GLN A 750 -6.26 10.81 -12.44
C GLN A 750 -5.41 11.17 -11.21
N ARG A 751 -4.08 11.24 -11.37
CA ARG A 751 -3.16 11.50 -10.26
C ARG A 751 -3.19 12.96 -9.84
N ASP A 752 -3.08 13.87 -10.80
CA ASP A 752 -2.96 15.29 -10.55
C ASP A 752 -3.37 16.08 -11.80
N GLU A 753 -4.57 16.66 -11.73
CA GLU A 753 -5.16 17.40 -12.84
C GLU A 753 -4.38 18.68 -13.16
N GLU A 754 -3.75 19.34 -12.17
CA GLU A 754 -2.90 20.51 -12.41
C GLU A 754 -1.60 20.11 -13.14
N ALA A 755 -1.03 18.96 -12.78
CA ALA A 755 0.09 18.40 -13.53
C ALA A 755 -0.29 18.05 -14.98
N HIS A 756 -1.48 17.52 -15.21
CA HIS A 756 -1.98 17.24 -16.57
C HIS A 756 -2.10 18.51 -17.40
N VAL A 757 -2.63 19.60 -16.83
CA VAL A 757 -2.68 20.90 -17.52
C VAL A 757 -1.29 21.42 -17.86
N GLU A 758 -0.32 21.32 -16.94
CA GLU A 758 1.07 21.68 -17.20
C GLU A 758 1.69 20.79 -18.29
N TRP A 759 1.37 19.51 -18.33
CA TRP A 759 1.83 18.61 -19.39
C TRP A 759 1.25 18.97 -20.76
N VAL A 760 -0.03 19.34 -20.83
CA VAL A 760 -0.67 19.83 -22.06
C VAL A 760 -0.03 21.15 -22.51
N SER A 761 0.27 22.08 -21.60
CA SER A 761 0.94 23.35 -21.93
C SER A 761 2.33 23.12 -22.57
N LEU A 762 2.97 22.00 -22.23
CA LEU A 762 4.23 21.51 -22.79
C LEU A 762 4.03 20.61 -24.02
N SER A 763 2.90 20.75 -24.73
CA SER A 763 2.54 20.00 -25.95
C SER A 763 2.52 18.47 -25.75
N GLY A 764 2.27 18.01 -24.53
CA GLY A 764 2.21 16.59 -24.21
C GLY A 764 3.57 15.88 -24.21
N SER A 765 4.68 16.60 -24.02
CA SER A 765 6.02 16.00 -24.07
C SER A 765 6.36 15.20 -22.81
N TRP A 766 6.34 13.88 -22.94
CA TRP A 766 6.77 12.97 -21.88
C TRP A 766 8.27 13.03 -21.59
N ASP A 767 9.11 13.39 -22.55
CA ASP A 767 10.54 13.55 -22.30
C ASP A 767 10.82 14.72 -21.34
N ILE A 768 10.07 15.83 -21.49
CA ILE A 768 10.13 16.95 -20.55
C ILE A 768 9.57 16.54 -19.18
N ALA A 769 8.45 15.81 -19.15
CA ALA A 769 7.85 15.33 -17.90
C ALA A 769 8.80 14.39 -17.12
N LYS A 770 9.49 13.46 -17.82
CA LYS A 770 10.52 12.59 -17.26
C LYS A 770 11.70 13.37 -16.69
N MET A 771 12.11 14.45 -17.35
CA MET A 771 13.17 15.33 -16.84
C MET A 771 12.80 15.93 -15.47
N PHE A 772 11.56 16.39 -15.29
CA PHE A 772 11.10 16.89 -13.99
C PHE A 772 10.93 15.77 -12.95
N ALA A 773 10.53 14.57 -13.36
CA ALA A 773 10.50 13.43 -12.46
C ALA A 773 11.91 13.05 -11.96
N LYS A 774 12.93 13.12 -12.82
CA LYS A 774 14.34 12.98 -12.40
C LYS A 774 14.75 14.09 -11.43
N ARG A 775 14.33 15.32 -11.69
CA ARG A 775 14.60 16.44 -10.78
C ARG A 775 14.03 16.21 -9.39
N VAL A 776 12.82 15.66 -9.28
CA VAL A 776 12.22 15.25 -8.00
C VAL A 776 13.06 14.17 -7.33
N LEU A 777 13.46 13.13 -8.08
CA LEU A 777 14.29 12.04 -7.56
C LEU A 777 15.66 12.54 -7.09
N GLU A 778 16.24 13.58 -7.69
CA GLU A 778 17.46 14.22 -7.21
C GLU A 778 17.29 14.79 -5.80
N TYR A 779 16.16 15.43 -5.49
CA TYR A 779 15.87 15.92 -4.13
C TYR A 779 15.72 14.76 -3.13
N ILE A 780 15.02 13.69 -3.54
CA ILE A 780 14.87 12.47 -2.73
C ILE A 780 16.25 11.86 -2.42
N LEU A 781 17.12 11.75 -3.43
CA LEU A 781 18.48 11.21 -3.29
C LEU A 781 19.43 12.18 -2.57
N ALA A 782 19.24 13.49 -2.69
CA ALA A 782 20.10 14.51 -2.07
C ALA A 782 19.94 14.56 -0.54
N LYS A 783 18.75 14.27 0.00
CA LYS A 783 18.57 14.11 1.46
C LYS A 783 19.31 12.89 2.02
N ASN A 784 19.68 11.96 1.15
CA ASN A 784 20.60 10.86 1.44
C ASN A 784 22.07 11.24 1.22
N LYS A 785 22.40 12.52 0.99
CA LYS A 785 23.77 13.02 0.96
C LYS A 785 24.09 13.80 2.24
N ILE A 786 25.33 13.68 2.67
CA ILE A 786 25.95 14.40 3.78
C ILE A 786 26.72 15.58 3.19
N ARG A 787 26.44 16.79 3.69
CA ARG A 787 27.30 17.94 3.46
C ARG A 787 28.50 17.84 4.39
N LEU A 788 29.70 17.76 3.81
CA LEU A 788 30.96 17.74 4.52
C LEU A 788 31.74 19.02 4.21
N GLN A 789 32.22 19.68 5.24
CA GLN A 789 33.25 20.70 5.11
C GLN A 789 34.59 20.06 5.46
N PHE A 790 35.53 20.11 4.52
CA PHE A 790 36.88 19.58 4.71
C PHE A 790 37.89 20.57 4.12
N GLY A 791 38.81 21.08 4.95
CA GLY A 791 39.85 22.02 4.51
C GLY A 791 39.31 23.33 3.90
N GLY A 792 38.14 23.82 4.36
CA GLY A 792 37.50 25.02 3.84
C GLY A 792 36.73 24.84 2.52
N LYS A 793 36.69 23.62 1.96
CA LYS A 793 35.89 23.25 0.78
C LYS A 793 34.66 22.44 1.19
N GLU A 794 33.59 22.54 0.41
CA GLU A 794 32.38 21.76 0.62
C GLU A 794 32.32 20.55 -0.32
N PHE A 795 31.94 19.40 0.24
CA PHE A 795 31.75 18.16 -0.48
C PHE A 795 30.39 17.57 -0.12
N PHE A 796 29.65 17.07 -1.11
CA PHE A 796 28.43 16.29 -0.89
C PHE A 796 28.73 14.82 -1.14
N VAL A 797 28.72 14.02 -0.07
CA VAL A 797 28.95 12.57 -0.17
C VAL A 797 27.66 11.81 0.14
N PRO A 798 27.39 10.63 -0.44
CA PRO A 798 26.24 9.84 -0.02
C PRO A 798 26.35 9.44 1.46
N LYS A 799 25.23 9.26 2.15
CA LYS A 799 25.19 8.71 3.51
C LYS A 799 25.76 7.29 3.49
N PRO A 800 26.54 6.90 4.52
CA PRO A 800 26.93 5.51 4.71
C PRO A 800 25.72 4.58 4.68
N GLY A 801 25.85 3.43 4.02
CA GLY A 801 24.76 2.46 3.92
C GLY A 801 25.18 1.14 3.30
N ARG A 802 24.49 0.05 3.65
CA ARG A 802 24.83 -1.31 3.21
C ARG A 802 24.72 -1.52 1.69
N HIS A 803 23.91 -0.69 1.03
CA HIS A 803 23.73 -0.71 -0.42
C HIS A 803 25.02 -0.41 -1.20
N LEU A 804 26.00 0.28 -0.58
CA LEU A 804 27.29 0.59 -1.21
C LEU A 804 28.25 -0.60 -1.26
N LYS A 805 27.91 -1.72 -0.59
CA LYS A 805 28.70 -2.97 -0.58
C LYS A 805 30.16 -2.75 -0.20
N VAL A 806 30.39 -1.88 0.77
CA VAL A 806 31.70 -1.65 1.38
C VAL A 806 31.57 -1.69 2.90
N LEU A 807 32.62 -2.14 3.58
CA LEU A 807 32.74 -2.10 5.03
C LEU A 807 34.11 -1.54 5.39
N SER A 808 34.20 -0.79 6.47
CA SER A 808 35.46 -0.28 7.02
C SER A 808 35.91 -1.14 8.19
N MET A 809 37.23 -1.35 8.29
CA MET A 809 37.85 -2.12 9.36
C MET A 809 38.94 -1.28 10.03
N GLU A 810 38.92 -1.25 11.36
CA GLU A 810 39.93 -0.57 12.17
C GLU A 810 40.36 -1.45 13.34
N THR A 811 41.63 -1.32 13.73
CA THR A 811 42.27 -2.02 14.82
C THR A 811 42.98 -1.06 15.78
N LEU A 812 43.07 -1.43 17.06
CA LEU A 812 43.86 -0.71 18.06
C LEU A 812 44.49 -1.71 19.03
N GLN A 813 45.80 -1.63 19.21
CA GLN A 813 46.53 -2.44 20.19
C GLN A 813 46.96 -1.61 21.40
N ILE A 814 46.71 -2.15 22.59
CA ILE A 814 47.16 -1.59 23.87
C ILE A 814 48.09 -2.62 24.53
N PRO A 815 49.41 -2.36 24.59
CA PRO A 815 50.33 -3.23 25.31
C PRO A 815 50.07 -3.14 26.82
N LEU A 816 49.95 -4.31 27.47
CA LEU A 816 49.75 -4.44 28.91
C LEU A 816 51.02 -4.86 29.65
N THR A 817 52.15 -4.91 28.93
CA THR A 817 53.50 -5.25 29.41
C THR A 817 54.52 -4.43 28.64
N GLU A 818 55.67 -4.10 29.26
CA GLU A 818 56.77 -3.37 28.59
C GLU A 818 57.37 -4.18 27.42
N THR A 819 57.33 -5.52 27.51
CA THR A 819 57.81 -6.44 26.46
C THR A 819 56.79 -6.69 25.34
N GLY A 820 55.53 -6.28 25.51
CA GLY A 820 54.45 -6.53 24.54
C GLY A 820 53.94 -7.98 24.50
N GLU A 821 54.36 -8.83 25.44
CA GLU A 821 53.95 -10.25 25.52
C GLU A 821 52.47 -10.41 25.89
N VAL A 822 51.92 -9.44 26.62
CA VAL A 822 50.49 -9.32 26.89
C VAL A 822 49.98 -8.03 26.26
N LEU A 823 48.95 -8.15 25.44
CA LEU A 823 48.34 -7.03 24.72
C LEU A 823 46.82 -7.21 24.64
N ARG A 824 46.09 -6.10 24.72
CA ARG A 824 44.67 -6.05 24.40
C ARG A 824 44.48 -5.44 23.03
N THR A 825 43.70 -6.09 22.19
CA THR A 825 43.39 -5.62 20.84
C THR A 825 41.90 -5.35 20.71
N TYR A 826 41.56 -4.25 20.07
CA TYR A 826 40.21 -3.89 19.70
C TYR A 826 40.11 -3.96 18.17
N ILE A 827 39.05 -4.56 17.65
CA ILE A 827 38.73 -4.57 16.21
C ILE A 827 37.30 -4.06 16.05
N CYS A 828 37.11 -3.14 15.09
CA CYS A 828 35.79 -2.72 14.64
C CYS A 828 35.60 -3.03 13.16
N ILE A 829 34.41 -3.50 12.80
CA ILE A 829 33.91 -3.52 11.44
C ILE A 829 32.66 -2.64 11.38
N TYR A 830 32.60 -1.72 10.41
CA TYR A 830 31.44 -0.87 10.17
C TYR A 830 31.00 -0.96 8.71
N ASP A 831 29.76 -1.39 8.49
CA ASP A 831 29.19 -1.72 7.16
C ASP A 831 28.39 -0.58 6.51
N GLY A 832 28.42 0.60 7.12
CA GLY A 832 27.65 1.78 6.72
C GLY A 832 26.40 2.01 7.58
N GLU A 833 25.92 1.01 8.31
CA GLU A 833 24.75 1.15 9.21
C GLU A 833 25.10 0.71 10.64
N GLU A 834 25.71 -0.47 10.79
CA GLU A 834 26.04 -1.06 12.07
C GLU A 834 27.55 -1.19 12.25
N ALA A 835 28.04 -0.83 13.44
CA ALA A 835 29.41 -1.07 13.87
C ALA A 835 29.44 -2.26 14.83
N LYS A 836 30.32 -3.22 14.56
CA LYS A 836 30.59 -4.37 15.44
C LYS A 836 32.00 -4.25 15.97
N VAL A 837 32.09 -3.99 17.28
CA VAL A 837 33.37 -3.88 17.99
C VAL A 837 33.59 -5.13 18.85
N SER A 838 34.81 -5.64 18.88
CA SER A 838 35.22 -6.69 19.82
C SER A 838 36.60 -6.42 20.38
N SER A 839 36.82 -6.82 21.62
CA SER A 839 38.13 -6.79 22.26
C SER A 839 38.57 -8.22 22.62
N PHE A 840 39.86 -8.48 22.52
CA PHE A 840 40.46 -9.76 22.91
C PHE A 840 41.89 -9.54 23.41
N ASP A 841 42.31 -10.42 24.31
CA ASP A 841 43.61 -10.38 24.95
C ASP A 841 44.50 -11.46 24.37
N LYS A 842 45.75 -11.13 24.07
CA LYS A 842 46.78 -12.13 23.80
C LYS A 842 47.64 -12.31 25.03
N TYR A 843 47.82 -13.56 25.44
CA TYR A 843 48.78 -13.98 26.45
C TYR A 843 49.87 -14.81 25.78
N TYR A 844 51.09 -14.28 25.69
CA TYR A 844 52.24 -14.93 25.07
C TYR A 844 52.00 -15.30 23.60
N TYR A 845 51.43 -16.47 23.31
CA TYR A 845 51.16 -16.97 21.95
C TYR A 845 49.66 -17.22 21.68
N LYS A 846 48.78 -17.15 22.69
CA LYS A 846 47.36 -17.52 22.56
C LYS A 846 46.45 -16.31 22.73
N ALA A 847 45.60 -16.07 21.72
CA ALA A 847 44.49 -15.12 21.81
C ALA A 847 43.33 -15.73 22.64
N SER A 848 42.75 -14.93 23.52
CA SER A 848 41.63 -15.25 24.39
C SER A 848 40.55 -14.17 24.27
N GLY A 849 39.34 -14.55 23.87
CA GLY A 849 38.22 -13.63 23.63
C GLY A 849 37.31 -14.11 22.50
N PRO A 850 36.24 -13.35 22.16
CA PRO A 850 35.24 -13.71 21.17
C PRO A 850 35.72 -13.47 19.73
N VAL A 851 36.86 -14.05 19.35
CA VAL A 851 37.49 -13.88 18.03
C VAL A 851 36.56 -14.34 16.90
N ASP A 852 35.77 -15.40 17.13
CA ASP A 852 34.85 -15.97 16.15
C ASP A 852 33.72 -15.02 15.75
N THR A 853 33.31 -14.11 16.63
CA THR A 853 32.18 -13.20 16.39
C THR A 853 32.49 -12.20 15.27
N VAL A 854 33.69 -11.60 15.29
CA VAL A 854 34.14 -10.67 14.25
C VAL A 854 34.42 -11.42 12.95
N ASN A 855 34.98 -12.62 13.05
CA ASN A 855 35.30 -13.45 11.88
C ASN A 855 34.03 -13.87 11.13
N ASN A 856 33.00 -14.34 11.84
CA ASN A 856 31.71 -14.66 11.26
C ASN A 856 31.04 -13.43 10.63
N ALA A 857 31.13 -12.28 11.29
CA ALA A 857 30.60 -11.02 10.75
C ALA A 857 31.31 -10.62 9.45
N LEU A 858 32.64 -10.68 9.42
CA LEU A 858 33.44 -10.36 8.23
C LEU A 858 33.14 -11.32 7.08
N MET A 859 33.15 -12.63 7.33
CA MET A 859 32.90 -13.65 6.29
C MET A 859 31.49 -13.58 5.73
N ASN A 860 30.47 -13.35 6.57
CA ASN A 860 29.10 -13.15 6.10
C ASN A 860 28.98 -11.94 5.16
N LEU A 861 29.66 -10.84 5.48
CA LEU A 861 29.64 -9.63 4.66
C LEU A 861 30.41 -9.81 3.35
N VAL A 862 31.60 -10.42 3.38
CA VAL A 862 32.39 -10.71 2.17
C VAL A 862 31.64 -11.67 1.24
N ASN A 863 31.02 -12.73 1.78
CA ASN A 863 30.16 -13.65 1.00
C ASN A 863 28.93 -12.94 0.41
N SER A 864 28.50 -11.84 1.02
CA SER A 864 27.41 -10.99 0.54
C SER A 864 27.87 -9.90 -0.45
N GLY A 865 29.12 -9.97 -0.91
CA GLY A 865 29.71 -9.10 -1.93
C GLY A 865 30.34 -7.81 -1.43
N PHE A 866 30.65 -7.68 -0.13
CA PHE A 866 31.27 -6.46 0.42
C PHE A 866 32.78 -6.39 0.14
N LYS A 867 33.28 -5.18 -0.12
CA LYS A 867 34.73 -4.86 -0.10
C LYS A 867 35.15 -4.26 1.24
N ILE A 868 36.38 -4.54 1.66
CA ILE A 868 36.96 -4.09 2.93
C ILE A 868 37.76 -2.81 2.70
N LEU A 869 37.48 -1.76 3.46
CA LEU A 869 38.21 -0.50 3.51
C LEU A 869 39.10 -0.51 4.75
N VAL A 870 40.39 -0.30 4.55
CA VAL A 870 41.36 -0.08 5.64
C VAL A 870 42.11 1.21 5.37
N TYR A 871 42.45 1.95 6.43
CA TYR A 871 43.26 3.14 6.25
C TYR A 871 44.70 2.78 5.90
N ASP A 872 45.37 1.95 6.72
CA ASP A 872 46.76 1.50 6.50
C ASP A 872 46.79 -0.03 6.59
N LEU A 873 46.91 -0.69 5.44
CA LEU A 873 46.83 -2.15 5.34
C LEU A 873 47.98 -2.85 6.04
N ASP A 874 49.20 -2.31 5.94
CA ASP A 874 50.38 -2.90 6.56
C ASP A 874 50.30 -2.82 8.09
N ARG A 875 49.80 -1.71 8.64
CA ARG A 875 49.53 -1.57 10.08
C ARG A 875 48.53 -2.62 10.54
N VAL A 876 47.35 -2.67 9.91
CA VAL A 876 46.27 -3.60 10.32
C VAL A 876 46.74 -5.05 10.25
N ARG A 877 47.49 -5.42 9.21
CA ARG A 877 48.07 -6.76 9.07
C ARG A 877 49.08 -7.08 10.16
N SER A 878 49.98 -6.14 10.46
CA SER A 878 50.98 -6.26 11.53
C SER A 878 50.30 -6.41 12.89
N GLU A 879 49.28 -5.60 13.17
CA GLU A 879 48.52 -5.67 14.41
C GLU A 879 47.79 -7.01 14.56
N LEU A 880 47.09 -7.49 13.53
CA LEU A 880 46.47 -8.82 13.58
C LEU A 880 47.48 -9.94 13.86
N HIS A 881 48.63 -9.90 13.19
CA HIS A 881 49.71 -10.87 13.40
C HIS A 881 50.26 -10.79 14.84
N ASN A 882 50.55 -9.59 15.32
CA ASN A 882 51.06 -9.35 16.66
C ASN A 882 50.07 -9.78 17.74
N SER A 883 48.76 -9.74 17.47
CA SER A 883 47.73 -10.21 18.38
C SER A 883 47.48 -11.72 18.37
N GLY A 884 48.29 -12.50 17.65
CA GLY A 884 48.12 -13.95 17.56
C GLY A 884 46.94 -14.38 16.67
N LEU A 885 46.42 -13.45 15.85
CA LEU A 885 45.37 -13.69 14.85
C LEU A 885 45.97 -13.98 13.48
N THR A 886 46.90 -14.95 13.44
CA THR A 886 47.68 -15.29 12.22
C THR A 886 46.77 -15.76 11.08
N TYR A 887 45.68 -16.47 11.39
CA TYR A 887 44.68 -16.88 10.40
C TYR A 887 44.00 -15.67 9.74
N GLN A 888 43.61 -14.67 10.53
CA GLN A 888 42.92 -13.47 10.04
C GLN A 888 43.86 -12.60 9.19
N ALA A 889 45.14 -12.50 9.59
CA ALA A 889 46.15 -11.84 8.77
C ALA A 889 46.36 -12.55 7.41
N ALA A 890 46.35 -13.90 7.40
CA ALA A 890 46.42 -14.70 6.18
C ALA A 890 45.16 -14.57 5.31
N LEU A 891 43.97 -14.56 5.93
CA LEU A 891 42.69 -14.32 5.24
C LEU A 891 42.69 -12.96 4.55
N LEU A 892 43.08 -11.89 5.26
CA LEU A 892 43.20 -10.56 4.69
C LEU A 892 44.15 -10.57 3.48
N SER A 893 45.25 -11.32 3.57
CA SER A 893 46.20 -11.49 2.47
C SER A 893 45.59 -12.18 1.24
N GLY A 894 44.76 -13.20 1.45
CA GLY A 894 43.98 -13.83 0.38
C GLY A 894 42.97 -12.88 -0.27
N LEU A 895 42.28 -12.06 0.54
CA LEU A 895 41.30 -11.08 0.05
C LEU A 895 41.95 -9.94 -0.76
N ILE A 896 43.21 -9.59 -0.47
CA ILE A 896 43.99 -8.64 -1.29
C ILE A 896 44.20 -9.21 -2.70
N GLN A 897 44.56 -10.48 -2.84
CA GLN A 897 44.76 -11.12 -4.15
C GLN A 897 43.48 -11.15 -4.99
N LEU A 898 42.32 -11.17 -4.33
CA LEU A 898 41.00 -11.10 -4.96
C LEU A 898 40.51 -9.66 -5.21
N ASN A 899 41.34 -8.65 -4.93
CA ASN A 899 41.01 -7.23 -5.09
C ASN A 899 39.77 -6.78 -4.28
N LEU A 900 39.56 -7.42 -3.12
CA LEU A 900 38.45 -7.16 -2.20
C LEU A 900 38.82 -6.22 -1.05
N VAL A 901 40.09 -5.84 -0.91
CA VAL A 901 40.58 -4.91 0.11
C VAL A 901 41.05 -3.62 -0.56
N ILE A 902 40.64 -2.47 -0.03
CA ILE A 902 40.99 -1.14 -0.52
C ILE A 902 41.78 -0.43 0.58
N ASP A 903 43.05 -0.16 0.29
CA ASP A 903 43.90 0.71 1.11
C ASP A 903 43.62 2.18 0.75
N LEU A 904 43.30 2.99 1.76
CA LEU A 904 42.97 4.41 1.58
C LEU A 904 44.16 5.35 1.80
N LYS A 905 45.27 4.92 2.42
CA LYS A 905 46.39 5.79 2.78
C LYS A 905 46.97 6.48 1.56
N GLN A 906 47.32 5.72 0.53
CA GLN A 906 47.90 6.27 -0.69
C GLN A 906 46.93 7.25 -1.38
N LYS A 907 45.65 6.89 -1.48
CA LYS A 907 44.62 7.76 -2.08
C LYS A 907 44.39 9.04 -1.29
N ALA A 908 44.48 8.97 0.04
CA ALA A 908 44.40 10.13 0.91
C ALA A 908 45.61 11.05 0.75
N GLU A 909 46.82 10.48 0.68
CA GLU A 909 48.05 11.26 0.43
C GLU A 909 48.05 11.91 -0.95
N GLU A 910 47.55 11.22 -1.98
CA GLU A 910 47.38 11.76 -3.33
C GLU A 910 46.37 12.94 -3.37
N LYS A 911 45.26 12.84 -2.62
CA LYS A 911 44.20 13.87 -2.63
C LYS A 911 44.48 15.05 -1.69
N PHE A 912 45.10 14.83 -0.53
CA PHE A 912 45.23 15.83 0.53
C PHE A 912 46.68 16.26 0.81
N GLY A 913 47.68 15.63 0.19
CA GLY A 913 49.10 15.88 0.44
C GLY A 913 49.66 15.04 1.60
N SER A 914 50.93 14.67 1.51
CA SER A 914 51.59 13.82 2.52
C SER A 914 52.22 14.65 3.65
N PRO A 915 52.08 14.27 4.94
CA PRO A 915 51.42 13.06 5.44
C PRO A 915 49.91 13.25 5.74
N ALA A 916 49.05 12.44 5.10
CA ALA A 916 47.59 12.51 5.25
C ALA A 916 47.05 11.51 6.29
N THR A 917 47.65 11.42 7.47
CA THR A 917 47.27 10.47 8.55
C THR A 917 45.77 10.56 8.95
N LEU A 918 45.20 9.49 9.48
CA LEU A 918 43.87 9.51 10.12
C LEU A 918 43.76 10.63 11.19
N LEU A 919 44.87 10.92 11.86
CA LEU A 919 44.98 11.94 12.89
C LEU A 919 44.83 13.35 12.32
N THR A 920 45.53 13.65 11.22
CA THR A 920 45.38 14.90 10.48
C THR A 920 43.99 15.03 9.87
N ILE A 921 43.41 13.94 9.35
CA ILE A 921 42.06 13.94 8.78
C ILE A 921 41.02 14.31 9.85
N ARG A 922 41.15 13.78 11.07
CA ARG A 922 40.28 14.11 12.22
C ARG A 922 40.24 15.60 12.53
N GLN A 923 41.34 16.31 12.38
CA GLN A 923 41.45 17.76 12.66
C GLN A 923 40.71 18.61 11.62
N PHE A 924 40.55 18.11 10.39
CA PHE A 924 39.85 18.81 9.32
C PHE A 924 38.34 18.49 9.26
N LEU A 925 37.85 17.52 10.04
CA LEU A 925 36.43 17.18 10.11
C LEU A 925 35.66 18.16 11.00
N GLY A 926 34.70 18.87 10.43
CA GLY A 926 33.77 19.72 11.17
C GLY A 926 32.74 18.92 11.98
N SER A 927 32.05 19.59 12.91
CA SER A 927 31.03 18.95 13.77
C SER A 927 29.88 18.30 12.98
N ASP A 928 29.55 18.83 11.80
CA ASP A 928 28.53 18.27 10.92
C ASP A 928 28.96 16.93 10.30
N ALA A 929 30.26 16.76 10.02
CA ALA A 929 30.82 15.50 9.53
C ALA A 929 30.68 14.38 10.58
N TYR A 930 30.98 14.70 11.85
CA TYR A 930 30.80 13.75 12.96
C TYR A 930 29.33 13.40 13.19
N ARG A 931 28.42 14.39 13.19
CA ARG A 931 26.97 14.11 13.31
C ARG A 931 26.48 13.20 12.20
N ALA A 932 26.97 13.40 10.99
CA ALA A 932 26.52 12.65 9.83
C ALA A 932 26.90 11.16 9.86
N ILE A 933 27.96 10.81 10.58
CA ILE A 933 28.35 9.41 10.86
C ILE A 933 27.84 8.91 12.22
N GLY A 934 26.91 9.63 12.87
CA GLY A 934 26.32 9.23 14.16
C GLY A 934 27.21 9.47 15.37
N VAL A 935 28.26 10.30 15.26
CA VAL A 935 29.16 10.65 16.36
C VAL A 935 28.72 11.98 16.95
N THR A 936 28.13 11.94 18.14
CA THR A 936 27.60 13.14 18.83
C THR A 936 28.66 13.87 19.66
N GLN A 937 29.66 13.13 20.16
CA GLN A 937 30.78 13.64 20.94
C GLN A 937 32.07 12.97 20.48
N PRO A 938 32.84 13.61 19.58
CA PRO A 938 34.09 13.05 19.07
C PRO A 938 35.13 12.97 20.19
N ILE A 939 35.88 11.87 20.23
CA ILE A 939 36.95 11.67 21.20
C ILE A 939 38.15 12.55 20.83
N ARG A 940 38.61 13.34 21.81
CA ARG A 940 39.83 14.15 21.67
C ARG A 940 41.07 13.27 21.79
N LEU A 941 42.10 13.62 21.04
CA LEU A 941 43.34 12.83 21.00
C LEU A 941 44.13 12.96 22.30
N GLU A 942 44.05 14.12 22.96
CA GLU A 942 44.65 14.34 24.27
C GLU A 942 44.03 13.40 25.32
N ASP A 943 42.73 13.12 25.22
CA ASP A 943 42.06 12.18 26.13
C ASP A 943 42.52 10.73 25.89
N LEU A 944 42.77 10.36 24.63
CA LEU A 944 43.34 9.06 24.28
C LEU A 944 44.78 8.93 24.82
N GLU A 945 45.63 9.91 24.55
CA GLU A 945 47.02 9.92 24.98
C GLU A 945 47.14 9.88 26.50
N LEU A 946 46.31 10.67 27.20
CA LEU A 946 46.24 10.68 28.66
C LEU A 946 45.80 9.32 29.20
N LYS A 947 44.80 8.67 28.60
CA LYS A 947 44.37 7.33 29.00
C LYS A 947 45.44 6.27 28.73
N ILE A 948 46.08 6.28 27.56
CA ILE A 948 47.17 5.35 27.26
C ILE A 948 48.33 5.54 28.24
N THR A 949 48.75 6.78 28.49
CA THR A 949 49.84 7.11 29.41
C THR A 949 49.51 6.68 30.84
N ASN A 950 48.30 6.95 31.32
CA ASN A 950 47.86 6.50 32.64
C ASN A 950 47.85 4.97 32.76
N LEU A 951 47.45 4.28 31.69
CA LEU A 951 47.42 2.83 31.66
C LEU A 951 48.84 2.25 31.64
N GLN A 952 49.77 2.85 30.88
CA GLN A 952 51.19 2.50 30.88
C GLN A 952 51.87 2.74 32.24
N LEU A 953 51.56 3.86 32.92
CA LEU A 953 52.04 4.13 34.28
C LEU A 953 51.53 3.09 35.28
N LYS A 954 50.26 2.66 35.15
CA LYS A 954 49.71 1.56 35.97
C LYS A 954 50.42 0.24 35.70
N VAL A 955 50.69 -0.08 34.43
CA VAL A 955 51.44 -1.27 34.04
C VAL A 955 52.85 -1.25 34.64
N LYS A 956 53.55 -0.11 34.57
CA LYS A 956 54.91 0.05 35.11
C LYS A 956 55.00 -0.06 36.64
N ASN A 957 53.96 0.39 37.34
CA ASN A 957 53.92 0.40 38.80
C ASN A 957 53.29 -0.86 39.43
N SER A 958 52.78 -1.80 38.63
CA SER A 958 52.11 -3.02 39.12
C SER A 958 53.03 -4.24 39.11
N ARG A 959 53.02 -5.02 40.21
CA ARG A 959 53.65 -6.36 40.26
C ARG A 959 52.74 -7.49 39.74
N LYS A 960 51.48 -7.20 39.42
CA LYS A 960 50.50 -8.16 38.87
C LYS A 960 50.13 -7.77 37.44
N ILE A 961 50.21 -8.74 36.53
CA ILE A 961 49.85 -8.58 35.11
C ILE A 961 48.59 -9.41 34.86
N TYR A 962 47.41 -8.78 34.79
CA TYR A 962 46.12 -9.44 34.47
C TYR A 962 45.11 -8.45 33.83
N PRO A 963 44.10 -8.95 33.10
CA PRO A 963 43.11 -8.17 32.34
C PRO A 963 42.26 -7.20 33.18
N ASP A 964 42.26 -7.36 34.50
CA ASP A 964 41.61 -6.45 35.48
C ASP A 964 42.23 -5.03 35.51
N MET A 965 43.37 -4.81 34.84
CA MET A 965 44.00 -3.49 34.75
C MET A 965 43.29 -2.51 33.81
N VAL A 966 42.55 -3.03 32.83
CA VAL A 966 41.68 -2.21 31.98
C VAL A 966 40.30 -2.19 32.63
N SER A 967 40.00 -1.12 33.37
CA SER A 967 38.66 -0.98 33.95
C SER A 967 37.61 -0.90 32.84
N GLU A 968 36.35 -1.21 33.16
CA GLU A 968 35.23 -1.12 32.20
C GLU A 968 35.19 0.25 31.51
N THR A 969 35.47 1.33 32.24
CA THR A 969 35.54 2.70 31.70
C THR A 969 36.64 2.92 30.67
N TYR A 970 37.78 2.20 30.78
CA TYR A 970 38.83 2.25 29.76
C TYR A 970 38.44 1.38 28.55
N ASP A 971 37.88 0.20 28.78
CA ASP A 971 37.46 -0.71 27.73
C ASP A 971 36.36 -0.10 26.83
N GLU A 972 35.33 0.51 27.44
CA GLU A 972 34.28 1.24 26.70
C GLU A 972 34.84 2.40 25.89
N PHE A 973 35.82 3.13 26.44
CA PHE A 973 36.43 4.26 25.74
C PHE A 973 37.21 3.81 24.51
N PHE A 974 38.05 2.77 24.62
CA PHE A 974 38.81 2.26 23.48
C PHE A 974 37.89 1.64 22.42
N LYS A 975 36.82 0.94 22.82
CA LYS A 975 35.79 0.44 21.89
C LYS A 975 35.16 1.58 21.09
N LYS A 976 34.73 2.65 21.78
CA LYS A 976 34.15 3.84 21.15
C LYS A 976 35.14 4.53 20.20
N PHE A 977 36.42 4.58 20.57
CA PHE A 977 37.46 5.17 19.73
C PHE A 977 37.68 4.41 18.42
N VAL A 978 37.76 3.08 18.47
CA VAL A 978 37.93 2.25 17.26
C VAL A 978 36.68 2.29 16.38
N GLU A 979 35.49 2.31 16.98
CA GLU A 979 34.24 2.53 16.24
C GLU A 979 34.23 3.88 15.51
N GLU A 980 34.61 4.96 16.20
CA GLU A 980 34.68 6.30 15.61
C GLU A 980 35.66 6.32 14.43
N ASN A 981 36.83 5.69 14.55
CA ASN A 981 37.78 5.59 13.45
C ASN A 981 37.25 4.77 12.28
N ALA A 982 36.60 3.62 12.51
CA ALA A 982 36.01 2.84 11.42
C ALA A 982 34.98 3.69 10.63
N ARG A 983 34.12 4.42 11.35
CA ARG A 983 33.17 5.36 10.73
C ARG A 983 33.88 6.47 9.92
N ILE A 984 34.99 7.01 10.41
CA ILE A 984 35.81 8.00 9.69
C ILE A 984 36.45 7.40 8.44
N ILE A 985 36.97 6.17 8.49
CA ILE A 985 37.54 5.46 7.33
C ILE A 985 36.49 5.32 6.23
N TYR A 986 35.26 4.94 6.60
CA TYR A 986 34.15 4.87 5.65
C TYR A 986 33.86 6.24 5.02
N LEU A 987 33.79 7.29 5.84
CA LEU A 987 33.55 8.66 5.38
C LEU A 987 34.66 9.15 4.44
N LEU A 988 35.92 8.83 4.74
CA LEU A 988 37.07 9.15 3.91
C LEU A 988 36.97 8.51 2.53
N TRP A 989 36.59 7.23 2.45
CA TRP A 989 36.38 6.56 1.17
C TRP A 989 35.31 7.24 0.32
N LEU A 990 34.19 7.63 0.95
CA LEU A 990 33.12 8.38 0.29
C LEU A 990 33.62 9.73 -0.26
N LEU A 991 34.44 10.43 0.51
CA LEU A 991 35.02 11.73 0.14
C LEU A 991 36.06 11.60 -0.99
N LEU A 992 36.88 10.55 -0.95
CA LEU A 992 37.86 10.24 -2.00
C LEU A 992 37.18 9.97 -3.36
N GLY A 993 35.97 9.39 -3.37
CA GLY A 993 35.20 9.09 -4.58
C GLY A 993 34.52 10.27 -5.27
N GLN A 994 34.47 11.47 -4.67
CA GLN A 994 33.84 12.65 -5.28
C GLN A 994 34.82 13.50 -6.11
N LYS A 995 34.32 14.07 -7.22
CA LYS A 995 35.00 15.13 -7.98
C LYS A 995 34.88 16.46 -7.22
N GLU A 996 35.91 17.32 -7.30
CA GLU A 996 35.83 18.68 -6.74
C GLU A 996 34.73 19.47 -7.46
N GLU A 997 33.71 19.92 -6.72
CA GLU A 997 32.79 20.93 -7.22
C GLU A 997 33.48 22.28 -7.09
N GLN A 998 33.91 22.86 -8.22
CA GLN A 998 34.34 24.26 -8.27
C GLN A 998 33.10 25.13 -8.03
N THR A 999 33.07 25.80 -6.88
CA THR A 999 32.12 26.88 -6.54
C THR A 999 32.08 27.97 -7.60
#